data_AF-A0A8X8BIR6-F1
#
_entry.id   AF-A0A8X8BIR6-F1
#
_cell.length_a   1.000
_cell.length_b   1.000
_cell.length_c   1.000
_cell.angle_alpha   90.00
_cell.angle_beta   90.00
_cell.angle_gamma   90.00
#
_symmetry.space_group_name_H-M   'P 1'
#
loop_
_entity.id
_entity.type
_entity.pdbx_description
1 polymer ?
#
loop_
_entity_poly.entity_id
_entity_poly.type
_entity_poly.pdbx_seq_one_letter_code
_entity_poly.pdbx_strand_id
1 'polypeptide(L)'
;MPKVKRSRKPPPDGWELIEPTLDELDQKMREAETEPHEGKRKVESLWPIFRLHHQRSRYIFDLFYKRKAISRELYEYCIKEGYADKNLIAKWKKQGYENLCCLRCIQTRDTNFGTNCICRVPKSKLEVGALATAREKDLRMGSVGVESRKRGTPVLTPEGNVVMSFSFESYQLEEEDSQVKDIPDKGVLAFTEPTFEDPEPEDRYHGIYFAMLLAGVGFLLPYNSFITDVDYLHNKFEGSSIVFDMSLTYILVALVAVILNNVLVERLSLHTRITVGYLFALGPLLFVSVCDVWLEQFPKQQAYVINLVAVGVVAFGCTVQQSSFYGYTGMLPKRYTQGVMTGESTAGVIISLSRIFTKLLIQDDKKNTIIFFFVSIGIELMCFILHLLVRRTHFVRYHTSRAKQGLNEMNGHTNPMTGYRVHHNPISEEVRFFFLYFKENGPAGISPSEVMTEAEFAGSGTYVRFDVPKPKIRRSWPSFRDMILHRYVVSRVIWTYMLSIAVTYFITLCLFPGLESEIRNKTLGEWLPILIMAIFNMSDFVGKILAALPYDWNGSRLLLFSCIRVVFIPLFVMCIYPSGKPALTHPAWPCVFSLLMGISNGYFGSVPMILAAGKVSPEQRELAGNTMTVSYMTGLMLGSAVAYFAYSLTATHTYFEKVNTSVTSGY
;
A
#
# COMPACT_ATOMS: atom_id res chain seq x y z
N MET A 1 -55.00 -5.37 14.36
CA MET A 1 -55.54 -4.68 13.17
C MET A 1 -54.66 -5.02 11.97
N PRO A 2 -55.26 -5.42 10.84
CA PRO A 2 -54.50 -5.74 9.62
C PRO A 2 -53.84 -4.47 9.05
N LYS A 3 -52.77 -4.66 8.29
CA LYS A 3 -52.03 -3.56 7.63
C LYS A 3 -52.96 -2.83 6.66
N VAL A 4 -52.89 -1.50 6.63
CA VAL A 4 -53.68 -0.68 5.68
C VAL A 4 -53.31 -1.07 4.25
N LYS A 5 -54.26 -1.69 3.52
CA LYS A 5 -54.08 -2.12 2.13
C LYS A 5 -53.94 -0.90 1.23
N ARG A 6 -52.92 -0.89 0.36
CA ARG A 6 -52.65 0.19 -0.60
C ARG A 6 -53.53 0.06 -1.84
N SER A 7 -53.91 -1.15 -2.21
CA SER A 7 -54.89 -1.43 -3.26
C SER A 7 -56.33 -1.41 -2.73
N ARG A 8 -57.22 -0.72 -3.46
CA ARG A 8 -58.68 -0.74 -3.23
C ARG A 8 -59.37 -1.99 -3.82
N LYS A 9 -58.64 -2.85 -4.54
CA LYS A 9 -59.17 -4.08 -5.13
C LYS A 9 -59.18 -5.22 -4.09
N PRO A 10 -60.20 -6.11 -4.10
CA PRO A 10 -60.20 -7.29 -3.24
C PRO A 10 -58.96 -8.15 -3.51
N PRO A 11 -58.46 -8.87 -2.49
CA PRO A 11 -57.30 -9.75 -2.66
C PRO A 11 -57.65 -10.92 -3.59
N PRO A 12 -56.69 -11.44 -4.39
CA PRO A 12 -56.92 -12.57 -5.29
C PRO A 12 -57.25 -13.88 -4.56
N ASP A 13 -57.78 -14.86 -5.31
CA ASP A 13 -58.14 -16.19 -4.79
C ASP A 13 -56.95 -16.87 -4.09
N GLY A 14 -57.23 -17.46 -2.92
CA GLY A 14 -56.22 -18.12 -2.06
C GLY A 14 -55.60 -17.22 -0.97
N TRP A 15 -56.00 -15.95 -0.88
CA TRP A 15 -55.54 -15.03 0.17
C TRP A 15 -55.91 -15.48 1.59
N GLU A 16 -57.12 -16.03 1.77
CA GLU A 16 -57.64 -16.48 3.08
C GLU A 16 -56.76 -17.55 3.75
N LEU A 17 -56.04 -18.35 2.96
CA LEU A 17 -55.16 -19.41 3.44
C LEU A 17 -53.81 -18.89 3.95
N ILE A 18 -53.38 -17.71 3.50
CA ILE A 18 -52.06 -17.12 3.85
C ILE A 18 -52.18 -15.92 4.78
N GLU A 19 -53.34 -15.27 4.83
CA GLU A 19 -53.63 -14.08 5.63
C GLU A 19 -53.32 -14.27 7.13
N PRO A 20 -53.73 -15.37 7.80
CA PRO A 20 -53.46 -15.54 9.23
C PRO A 20 -51.96 -15.55 9.57
N THR A 21 -51.16 -16.23 8.74
CA THR A 21 -49.70 -16.32 8.93
C THR A 21 -49.00 -15.00 8.62
N LEU A 22 -49.47 -14.26 7.60
CA LEU A 22 -48.93 -12.94 7.28
C LEU A 22 -49.27 -11.90 8.36
N ASP A 23 -50.48 -11.94 8.92
CA ASP A 23 -50.89 -11.08 10.03
C ASP A 23 -50.10 -11.38 11.30
N GLU A 24 -49.82 -12.65 11.60
CA GLU A 24 -48.95 -13.04 12.72
C GLU A 24 -47.52 -12.48 12.55
N LEU A 25 -46.94 -12.59 11.35
CA LEU A 25 -45.61 -12.06 11.05
C LEU A 25 -45.56 -10.53 11.09
N ASP A 26 -46.62 -9.85 10.64
CA ASP A 26 -46.74 -8.40 10.72
C ASP A 26 -46.99 -7.92 12.15
N GLN A 27 -47.68 -8.70 12.98
CA GLN A 27 -47.79 -8.44 14.41
C GLN A 27 -46.43 -8.54 15.10
N LYS A 28 -45.68 -9.62 14.86
CA LYS A 28 -44.30 -9.76 15.39
C LYS A 28 -43.38 -8.64 14.91
N MET A 29 -43.59 -8.13 13.70
CA MET A 29 -42.83 -6.98 13.18
C MET A 29 -43.14 -5.70 13.96
N ARG A 30 -44.42 -5.44 14.28
CA ARG A 30 -44.82 -4.30 15.12
C ARG A 30 -44.25 -4.42 16.54
N GLU A 31 -44.29 -5.61 17.13
CA GLU A 31 -43.72 -5.87 18.45
C GLU A 31 -42.21 -5.57 18.48
N ALA A 32 -41.47 -6.03 17.45
CA ALA A 32 -40.05 -5.75 17.29
C ALA A 32 -39.72 -4.27 17.05
N GLU A 33 -40.61 -3.51 16.40
CA GLU A 33 -40.47 -2.06 16.21
C GLU A 33 -40.66 -1.28 17.53
N THR A 34 -41.53 -1.77 18.42
CA THR A 34 -41.84 -1.15 19.71
C THR A 34 -40.95 -1.62 20.86
N GLU A 35 -40.07 -2.60 20.62
CA GLU A 35 -39.26 -3.22 21.67
C GLU A 35 -38.24 -2.22 22.26
N PRO A 36 -38.17 -2.06 23.60
CA PRO A 36 -37.24 -1.13 24.23
C PRO A 36 -35.79 -1.50 23.91
N HIS A 37 -34.95 -0.47 23.74
CA HIS A 37 -33.55 -0.62 23.36
C HIS A 37 -32.59 -0.72 24.56
N GLU A 38 -33.12 -0.83 25.78
CA GLU A 38 -32.31 -0.94 27.00
C GLU A 38 -31.51 -2.27 27.01
N GLY A 39 -30.20 -2.18 27.25
CA GLY A 39 -29.30 -3.35 27.27
C GLY A 39 -28.89 -3.91 25.91
N LYS A 40 -29.32 -3.34 24.78
CA LYS A 40 -28.93 -3.76 23.43
C LYS A 40 -28.03 -2.72 22.75
N ARG A 41 -27.08 -3.16 21.92
CA ARG A 41 -26.33 -2.22 21.07
C ARG A 41 -27.27 -1.60 20.03
N LYS A 42 -27.03 -0.35 19.63
CA LYS A 42 -27.84 0.38 18.63
C LYS A 42 -28.05 -0.37 17.29
N VAL A 43 -27.11 -1.24 16.92
CA VAL A 43 -27.20 -2.06 15.71
C VAL A 43 -27.95 -3.38 15.94
N GLU A 44 -28.01 -3.87 17.18
CA GLU A 44 -28.66 -5.12 17.57
C GLU A 44 -30.17 -4.98 17.71
N SER A 45 -30.65 -3.79 18.08
CA SER A 45 -32.08 -3.51 18.11
C SER A 45 -32.75 -3.68 16.73
N LEU A 46 -31.98 -3.57 15.64
CA LEU A 46 -32.49 -3.71 14.27
C LEU A 46 -32.47 -5.16 13.74
N TRP A 47 -31.79 -6.09 14.41
CA TRP A 47 -31.66 -7.47 13.93
C TRP A 47 -32.99 -8.23 13.82
N PRO A 48 -33.91 -8.14 14.81
CA PRO A 48 -35.22 -8.77 14.71
C PRO A 48 -36.02 -8.32 13.48
N ILE A 49 -35.90 -7.03 13.11
CA ILE A 49 -36.59 -6.45 11.94
C ILE A 49 -36.12 -7.12 10.65
N PHE A 50 -34.80 -7.24 10.44
CA PHE A 50 -34.25 -7.91 9.26
C PHE A 50 -34.63 -9.40 9.19
N ARG A 51 -34.64 -10.08 10.35
CA ARG A 51 -35.03 -11.49 10.44
C ARG A 51 -36.50 -11.70 10.09
N LEU A 52 -37.41 -10.89 10.64
CA LEU A 52 -38.85 -10.99 10.35
C LEU A 52 -39.15 -10.61 8.90
N HIS A 53 -38.48 -9.61 8.36
CA HIS A 53 -38.58 -9.24 6.94
C HIS A 53 -38.13 -10.37 6.01
N HIS A 54 -37.01 -11.04 6.33
CA HIS A 54 -36.54 -12.22 5.61
C HIS A 54 -37.56 -13.36 5.70
N GLN A 55 -38.04 -13.69 6.91
CA GLN A 55 -39.00 -14.77 7.14
C GLN A 55 -40.31 -14.56 6.37
N ARG A 56 -40.86 -13.35 6.40
CA ARG A 56 -42.07 -12.98 5.65
C ARG A 56 -41.89 -13.12 4.15
N SER A 57 -40.75 -12.65 3.62
CA SER A 57 -40.42 -12.80 2.19
C SER A 57 -40.18 -14.27 1.81
N ARG A 58 -39.58 -15.07 2.70
CA ARG A 58 -39.25 -16.48 2.47
C ARG A 58 -40.50 -17.36 2.48
N TYR A 59 -41.46 -17.07 3.35
CA TYR A 59 -42.76 -17.75 3.38
C TYR A 59 -43.47 -17.68 2.02
N ILE A 60 -43.56 -16.47 1.46
CA ILE A 60 -44.18 -16.23 0.13
C ILE A 60 -43.34 -16.89 -0.98
N PHE A 61 -42.01 -16.83 -0.90
CA PHE A 61 -41.12 -17.49 -1.85
C PHE A 61 -41.30 -19.01 -1.89
N ASP A 62 -41.33 -19.66 -0.72
CA ASP A 62 -41.47 -21.11 -0.62
C ASP A 62 -42.87 -21.57 -1.08
N LEU A 63 -43.92 -20.80 -0.79
CA LEU A 63 -45.29 -21.08 -1.27
C LEU A 63 -45.40 -21.02 -2.79
N PHE A 64 -44.75 -20.06 -3.45
CA PHE A 64 -44.83 -19.90 -4.90
C PHE A 64 -43.84 -20.81 -5.67
N TYR A 65 -42.56 -20.79 -5.30
CA TYR A 65 -41.50 -21.45 -6.09
C TYR A 65 -41.27 -22.91 -5.70
N LYS A 66 -41.50 -23.31 -4.43
CA LYS A 66 -41.27 -24.70 -4.00
C LYS A 66 -42.56 -25.50 -3.93
N ARG A 67 -43.53 -25.02 -3.15
CA ARG A 67 -44.80 -25.72 -2.89
C ARG A 67 -45.86 -25.52 -3.96
N LYS A 68 -45.70 -24.49 -4.82
CA LYS A 68 -46.66 -24.10 -5.88
C LYS A 68 -48.11 -23.98 -5.37
N ALA A 69 -48.29 -23.52 -4.14
CA ALA A 69 -49.56 -23.44 -3.44
C ALA A 69 -50.31 -22.12 -3.64
N ILE A 70 -49.67 -21.11 -4.24
CA ILE A 70 -50.27 -19.80 -4.53
C ILE A 70 -50.21 -19.47 -6.02
N SER A 71 -51.23 -18.78 -6.53
CA SER A 71 -51.29 -18.33 -7.92
C SER A 71 -50.29 -17.20 -8.19
N ARG A 72 -49.94 -16.99 -9.46
CA ARG A 72 -49.06 -15.89 -9.88
C ARG A 72 -49.66 -14.52 -9.54
N GLU A 73 -50.97 -14.38 -9.65
CA GLU A 73 -51.70 -13.15 -9.32
C GLU A 73 -51.60 -12.83 -7.82
N LEU A 74 -51.78 -13.84 -6.95
CA LEU A 74 -51.64 -13.69 -5.50
C LEU A 74 -50.18 -13.37 -5.10
N TYR A 75 -49.20 -13.98 -5.76
CA TYR A 75 -47.78 -13.70 -5.54
C TYR A 75 -47.41 -12.25 -5.92
N GLU A 76 -47.86 -11.77 -7.08
CA GLU A 76 -47.61 -10.38 -7.52
C GLU A 76 -48.35 -9.36 -6.63
N TYR A 77 -49.55 -9.70 -6.13
CA TYR A 77 -50.26 -8.92 -5.12
C TYR A 77 -49.46 -8.79 -3.82
N CYS A 78 -48.91 -9.89 -3.31
CA CYS A 78 -48.10 -9.89 -2.08
C CYS A 78 -46.83 -9.02 -2.19
N ILE A 79 -46.22 -8.97 -3.37
CA ILE A 79 -45.08 -8.07 -3.63
C ILE A 79 -45.53 -6.61 -3.67
N LYS A 80 -46.64 -6.32 -4.35
CA LYS A 80 -47.14 -4.95 -4.53
C LYS A 80 -47.59 -4.31 -3.21
N GLU A 81 -48.20 -5.09 -2.32
CA GLU A 81 -48.59 -4.65 -0.97
C GLU A 81 -47.43 -4.66 0.05
N GLY A 82 -46.24 -5.10 -0.38
CA GLY A 82 -45.02 -5.08 0.42
C GLY A 82 -44.97 -6.13 1.53
N TYR A 83 -45.64 -7.27 1.35
CA TYR A 83 -45.46 -8.45 2.21
C TYR A 83 -44.17 -9.19 1.85
N ALA A 84 -43.79 -9.21 0.57
CA ALA A 84 -42.53 -9.79 0.10
C ALA A 84 -41.64 -8.76 -0.61
N ASP A 85 -40.32 -8.87 -0.41
CA ASP A 85 -39.33 -8.06 -1.12
C ASP A 85 -38.95 -8.69 -2.47
N LYS A 86 -39.36 -8.00 -3.55
CA LYS A 86 -39.06 -8.37 -4.94
C LYS A 86 -37.57 -8.53 -5.19
N ASN A 87 -36.75 -7.63 -4.65
CA ASN A 87 -35.31 -7.59 -4.91
C ASN A 87 -34.60 -8.73 -4.18
N LEU A 88 -35.03 -9.03 -2.94
CA LEU A 88 -34.50 -10.16 -2.18
C LEU A 88 -34.84 -11.50 -2.85
N ILE A 89 -36.09 -11.67 -3.29
CA ILE A 89 -36.51 -12.87 -4.03
C ILE A 89 -35.75 -13.01 -5.36
N ALA A 90 -35.53 -11.91 -6.07
CA ALA A 90 -34.74 -11.94 -7.31
C ALA A 90 -33.30 -12.44 -7.08
N LYS A 91 -32.74 -12.24 -5.88
CA LYS A 91 -31.42 -12.77 -5.50
C LYS A 91 -31.48 -14.24 -5.11
N TRP A 92 -32.50 -14.71 -4.39
CA TRP A 92 -32.63 -16.13 -4.03
C TRP A 92 -32.73 -17.06 -5.25
N LYS A 93 -33.18 -16.56 -6.40
CA LYS A 93 -33.20 -17.31 -7.66
C LYS A 93 -31.84 -17.44 -8.35
N LYS A 94 -30.80 -16.74 -7.87
CA LYS A 94 -29.46 -16.80 -8.45
C LYS A 94 -28.61 -17.83 -7.71
N GLN A 95 -27.83 -18.61 -8.47
CA GLN A 95 -26.89 -19.58 -7.93
C GLN A 95 -25.96 -18.94 -6.90
N GLY A 96 -25.82 -19.58 -5.74
CA GLY A 96 -24.96 -19.11 -4.64
C GLY A 96 -25.59 -18.05 -3.73
N TYR A 97 -26.78 -17.52 -4.05
CA TYR A 97 -27.50 -16.54 -3.22
C TYR A 97 -28.80 -17.09 -2.63
N GLU A 98 -29.06 -18.39 -2.76
CA GLU A 98 -30.32 -19.07 -2.37
C GLU A 98 -30.74 -18.85 -0.91
N ASN A 99 -29.77 -18.64 -0.01
CA ASN A 99 -29.99 -18.42 1.43
C ASN A 99 -29.48 -17.03 1.89
N LEU A 100 -29.58 -16.02 1.02
CA LEU A 100 -29.18 -14.65 1.35
C LEU A 100 -30.06 -14.05 2.45
N CYS A 101 -29.45 -13.52 3.52
CA CYS A 101 -30.15 -12.97 4.67
C CYS A 101 -30.80 -11.60 4.45
N CYS A 102 -30.09 -10.65 3.80
CA CYS A 102 -30.62 -9.34 3.44
C CYS A 102 -29.80 -8.70 2.31
N LEU A 103 -30.38 -7.69 1.65
CA LEU A 103 -29.72 -6.97 0.54
C LEU A 103 -28.50 -6.16 0.98
N ARG A 104 -28.47 -5.68 2.23
CA ARG A 104 -27.32 -4.92 2.77
C ARG A 104 -26.06 -5.78 2.86
N CYS A 105 -26.19 -7.07 3.12
CA CYS A 105 -25.04 -7.98 3.26
C CYS A 105 -24.30 -8.26 1.94
N ILE A 106 -24.87 -7.87 0.79
CA ILE A 106 -24.25 -7.96 -0.53
C ILE A 106 -24.01 -6.58 -1.16
N GLN A 107 -24.30 -5.52 -0.41
CA GLN A 107 -24.13 -4.15 -0.88
C GLN A 107 -22.72 -3.69 -0.52
N THR A 108 -21.83 -3.68 -1.50
CA THR A 108 -20.42 -3.28 -1.30
C THR A 108 -20.29 -1.85 -0.79
N ARG A 109 -21.21 -0.96 -1.17
CA ARG A 109 -21.30 0.44 -0.71
C ARG A 109 -21.55 0.58 0.80
N ASP A 110 -22.13 -0.42 1.45
CA ASP A 110 -22.45 -0.38 2.88
C ASP A 110 -21.27 -0.81 3.76
N THR A 111 -20.11 -1.16 3.17
CA THR A 111 -18.93 -1.64 3.88
C THR A 111 -17.71 -0.75 3.63
N ASN A 112 -16.84 -0.62 4.64
CA ASN A 112 -15.64 0.22 4.58
C ASN A 112 -14.64 -0.19 3.49
N PHE A 113 -14.64 -1.45 3.07
CA PHE A 113 -13.67 -2.01 2.13
C PHE A 113 -14.28 -2.37 0.76
N GLY A 114 -15.55 -2.00 0.51
CA GLY A 114 -16.19 -2.31 -0.78
C GLY A 114 -16.42 -3.80 -1.02
N THR A 115 -16.62 -4.60 0.03
CA THR A 115 -16.78 -6.06 -0.05
C THR A 115 -18.13 -6.52 0.50
N ASN A 116 -18.46 -7.80 0.30
CA ASN A 116 -19.65 -8.38 0.91
C ASN A 116 -19.44 -8.63 2.41
N CYS A 117 -20.52 -8.69 3.18
CA CYS A 117 -20.46 -8.98 4.61
C CYS A 117 -19.94 -10.40 4.88
N ILE A 118 -19.29 -10.60 6.03
CA ILE A 118 -18.75 -11.90 6.46
C ILE A 118 -19.77 -13.05 6.45
N CYS A 119 -21.07 -12.77 6.61
CA CYS A 119 -22.13 -13.77 6.51
C CYS A 119 -22.26 -14.41 5.11
N ARG A 120 -21.52 -13.91 4.11
CA ARG A 120 -21.45 -14.46 2.76
C ARG A 120 -20.25 -15.38 2.54
N VAL A 121 -19.35 -15.48 3.53
CA VAL A 121 -18.18 -16.35 3.45
C VAL A 121 -18.60 -17.78 3.83
N PRO A 122 -18.32 -18.80 3.00
CA PRO A 122 -18.58 -20.19 3.34
C PRO A 122 -17.87 -20.60 4.62
N LYS A 123 -18.54 -21.36 5.48
CA LYS A 123 -17.98 -21.79 6.78
C LYS A 123 -16.68 -22.58 6.65
N SER A 124 -16.49 -23.32 5.56
CA SER A 124 -15.25 -24.07 5.26
C SER A 124 -14.01 -23.19 5.08
N LYS A 125 -14.18 -21.88 4.84
CA LYS A 125 -13.10 -20.91 4.65
C LYS A 125 -12.90 -19.98 5.85
N LEU A 126 -13.63 -20.19 6.95
CA LEU A 126 -13.51 -19.39 8.18
C LEU A 126 -12.68 -20.15 9.23
N GLU A 127 -11.56 -19.56 9.66
CA GLU A 127 -10.76 -20.11 10.77
C GLU A 127 -11.50 -20.00 12.11
N VAL A 128 -11.17 -20.89 13.06
CA VAL A 128 -11.92 -21.19 14.31
C VAL A 128 -12.23 -19.97 15.20
N GLY A 129 -11.44 -18.89 15.11
CA GLY A 129 -11.71 -17.62 15.83
C GLY A 129 -12.81 -16.73 15.20
N ALA A 130 -12.99 -16.79 13.89
CA ALA A 130 -14.06 -16.06 13.17
C ALA A 130 -15.42 -16.77 13.31
N LEU A 131 -15.42 -18.05 13.67
CA LEU A 131 -16.63 -18.83 13.91
C LEU A 131 -17.44 -18.34 15.12
N ALA A 132 -16.84 -17.68 16.12
CA ALA A 132 -17.55 -17.14 17.27
C ALA A 132 -18.40 -15.89 16.93
N THR A 133 -17.84 -14.97 16.15
CA THR A 133 -18.55 -13.76 15.65
C THR A 133 -19.48 -14.07 14.49
N ALA A 134 -19.15 -15.06 13.66
CA ALA A 134 -20.06 -15.59 12.64
C ALA A 134 -21.21 -16.38 13.28
N ARG A 135 -20.97 -17.22 14.32
CA ARG A 135 -22.03 -17.89 15.08
C ARG A 135 -22.98 -16.90 15.72
N GLU A 136 -22.49 -15.80 16.25
CA GLU A 136 -23.36 -14.80 16.88
C GLU A 136 -24.28 -14.09 15.87
N LYS A 137 -23.83 -13.91 14.62
CA LYS A 137 -24.66 -13.40 13.51
C LYS A 137 -25.56 -14.47 12.86
N ASP A 138 -25.08 -15.70 12.73
CA ASP A 138 -25.82 -16.83 12.13
C ASP A 138 -26.89 -17.40 13.07
N LEU A 139 -26.61 -17.57 14.38
CA LEU A 139 -27.63 -18.03 15.35
C LEU A 139 -28.75 -17.00 15.55
N ARG A 140 -28.49 -15.71 15.32
CA ARG A 140 -29.50 -14.65 15.48
C ARG A 140 -30.29 -14.35 14.20
N MET A 141 -29.86 -14.86 13.03
CA MET A 141 -30.54 -14.69 11.73
C MET A 141 -30.92 -16.00 11.01
N GLY A 142 -30.64 -17.17 11.58
CA GLY A 142 -31.31 -18.44 11.28
C GLY A 142 -30.51 -19.47 10.47
N SER A 143 -29.98 -20.47 11.17
CA SER A 143 -29.82 -21.87 10.73
C SER A 143 -29.74 -22.73 12.00
N VAL A 144 -30.73 -23.58 12.25
CA VAL A 144 -30.75 -24.51 13.41
C VAL A 144 -30.11 -25.83 12.99
N GLY A 145 -29.18 -26.34 13.80
CA GLY A 145 -28.74 -27.74 13.76
C GLY A 145 -27.25 -27.99 14.10
N VAL A 146 -27.04 -28.53 15.31
CA VAL A 146 -26.10 -29.61 15.73
C VAL A 146 -25.40 -29.29 17.07
N GLU A 147 -25.66 -30.19 18.04
CA GLU A 147 -25.31 -30.16 19.46
C GLU A 147 -23.81 -30.22 19.78
N SER A 148 -23.47 -29.74 20.99
CA SER A 148 -22.27 -30.20 21.70
C SER A 148 -22.63 -30.58 23.13
N ARG A 149 -22.46 -31.88 23.40
CA ARG A 149 -22.44 -32.63 24.66
C ARG A 149 -21.79 -31.88 25.83
N LYS A 150 -22.49 -31.76 26.98
CA LYS A 150 -21.86 -31.73 28.31
C LYS A 150 -22.78 -32.29 29.41
N ARG A 151 -22.10 -32.86 30.40
CA ARG A 151 -22.48 -33.87 31.41
C ARG A 151 -22.84 -33.19 32.75
N GLY A 152 -23.84 -33.71 33.48
CA GLY A 152 -23.90 -33.69 34.97
C GLY A 152 -25.02 -32.89 35.69
N THR A 153 -26.20 -33.51 35.86
CA THR A 153 -27.01 -33.80 37.09
C THR A 153 -26.88 -32.97 38.41
N PRO A 154 -27.82 -33.08 39.40
CA PRO A 154 -29.29 -32.85 39.38
C PRO A 154 -29.81 -32.14 40.68
N VAL A 155 -30.96 -31.44 40.72
CA VAL A 155 -31.82 -31.32 41.94
C VAL A 155 -33.29 -31.03 41.56
N LEU A 156 -34.19 -31.77 42.20
CA LEU A 156 -35.66 -31.92 42.21
C LEU A 156 -36.49 -30.63 42.53
N THR A 157 -37.49 -30.22 41.72
CA THR A 157 -39.00 -30.38 41.80
C THR A 157 -39.80 -29.30 42.59
N PRO A 158 -41.13 -29.09 42.40
CA PRO A 158 -42.03 -29.34 41.24
C PRO A 158 -43.02 -28.19 40.87
N GLU A 159 -43.73 -28.40 39.74
CA GLU A 159 -45.06 -27.88 39.30
C GLU A 159 -45.25 -26.37 39.03
N GLY A 160 -45.84 -25.90 37.92
CA GLY A 160 -46.40 -26.52 36.72
C GLY A 160 -47.03 -25.43 35.85
N ASN A 161 -46.81 -25.46 34.52
CA ASN A 161 -47.84 -25.18 33.50
C ASN A 161 -47.28 -25.39 32.08
N VAL A 162 -48.15 -26.02 31.28
CA VAL A 162 -47.91 -26.75 30.04
C VAL A 162 -47.89 -25.83 28.82
N VAL A 163 -46.90 -25.96 27.92
CA VAL A 163 -47.08 -25.70 26.47
C VAL A 163 -46.25 -26.70 25.64
N MET A 164 -46.93 -27.35 24.71
CA MET A 164 -46.53 -28.48 23.88
C MET A 164 -45.47 -28.13 22.82
N SER A 165 -44.47 -29.01 22.67
CA SER A 165 -43.52 -29.05 21.54
C SER A 165 -44.00 -30.04 20.47
N PHE A 166 -43.95 -29.66 19.19
CA PHE A 166 -43.99 -30.60 18.08
C PHE A 166 -42.61 -30.71 17.44
N SER A 167 -42.04 -31.91 17.51
CA SER A 167 -40.92 -32.40 16.70
C SER A 167 -41.49 -33.21 15.53
N PHE A 168 -40.79 -33.25 14.39
CA PHE A 168 -41.15 -34.11 13.26
C PHE A 168 -39.95 -34.98 12.86
N GLU A 169 -40.22 -36.28 12.73
CA GLU A 169 -39.30 -37.38 12.48
C GLU A 169 -38.81 -37.48 11.02
N SER A 170 -37.74 -38.26 10.91
CA SER A 170 -36.84 -38.59 9.81
C SER A 170 -37.42 -39.18 8.52
N TYR A 171 -36.69 -38.98 7.42
CA TYR A 171 -36.41 -40.02 6.42
C TYR A 171 -34.93 -39.93 5.96
N GLN A 172 -34.21 -41.05 6.06
CA GLN A 172 -32.92 -41.35 5.42
C GLN A 172 -33.15 -42.07 4.08
N LEU A 173 -32.18 -41.98 3.16
CA LEU A 173 -31.80 -42.87 2.03
C LEU A 173 -30.94 -41.99 1.08
N GLU A 174 -29.78 -42.34 0.52
CA GLU A 174 -28.77 -43.40 0.64
C GLU A 174 -27.56 -42.85 -0.16
N GLU A 175 -26.32 -43.18 0.25
CA GLU A 175 -25.08 -42.80 -0.45
C GLU A 175 -24.81 -43.75 -1.63
N GLU A 176 -24.51 -43.24 -2.82
CA GLU A 176 -23.77 -43.98 -3.86
C GLU A 176 -22.66 -43.10 -4.46
N ASP A 177 -21.43 -43.52 -4.24
CA ASP A 177 -20.22 -43.09 -4.94
C ASP A 177 -20.15 -43.75 -6.33
N SER A 178 -19.75 -43.02 -7.37
CA SER A 178 -19.19 -43.64 -8.59
C SER A 178 -18.33 -42.69 -9.44
N GLN A 179 -17.28 -43.30 -9.99
CA GLN A 179 -16.10 -42.74 -10.65
C GLN A 179 -16.31 -42.15 -12.05
N VAL A 180 -15.30 -41.35 -12.42
CA VAL A 180 -14.94 -40.72 -13.71
C VAL A 180 -15.25 -41.51 -15.00
N LYS A 181 -15.81 -40.84 -16.01
CA LYS A 181 -15.49 -41.02 -17.45
C LYS A 181 -15.90 -39.82 -18.32
N ASP A 182 -15.14 -39.64 -19.39
CA ASP A 182 -14.99 -38.47 -20.28
C ASP A 182 -15.86 -38.50 -21.58
N ILE A 183 -16.33 -37.30 -22.03
CA ILE A 183 -16.48 -36.77 -23.44
C ILE A 183 -17.69 -37.24 -24.33
N PRO A 184 -18.25 -36.51 -25.37
CA PRO A 184 -18.31 -35.06 -25.76
C PRO A 184 -19.71 -34.45 -26.18
N ASP A 185 -19.76 -33.11 -26.26
CA ASP A 185 -20.40 -32.14 -27.20
C ASP A 185 -21.85 -32.24 -27.75
N LYS A 186 -22.63 -31.15 -27.57
CA LYS A 186 -23.05 -30.13 -28.58
C LYS A 186 -24.25 -29.27 -28.08
N GLY A 187 -24.04 -27.98 -27.77
CA GLY A 187 -24.58 -26.78 -28.47
C GLY A 187 -26.01 -26.37 -28.03
N VAL A 188 -26.33 -25.14 -27.60
CA VAL A 188 -26.26 -23.86 -28.33
C VAL A 188 -26.30 -22.66 -27.35
N LEU A 189 -25.52 -21.62 -27.68
CA LEU A 189 -25.34 -20.28 -27.09
C LEU A 189 -26.66 -19.47 -27.05
N ALA A 190 -26.90 -18.48 -26.17
CA ALA A 190 -26.09 -17.26 -26.11
C ALA A 190 -26.44 -16.28 -24.93
N PHE A 191 -25.39 -15.54 -24.52
CA PHE A 191 -25.31 -14.22 -23.85
C PHE A 191 -25.82 -14.04 -22.42
N THR A 192 -24.97 -14.41 -21.44
CA THR A 192 -24.62 -13.50 -20.34
C THR A 192 -23.15 -13.75 -20.01
N GLU A 193 -22.28 -12.79 -20.31
CA GLU A 193 -20.85 -12.89 -19.99
C GLU A 193 -20.67 -13.21 -18.49
N PRO A 194 -19.98 -14.30 -18.14
CA PRO A 194 -19.40 -14.41 -16.81
C PRO A 194 -18.31 -13.35 -16.74
N THR A 195 -18.34 -12.47 -15.74
CA THR A 195 -17.12 -11.77 -15.32
C THR A 195 -16.15 -12.83 -14.85
N PHE A 196 -15.34 -13.35 -15.78
CA PHE A 196 -14.10 -14.04 -15.47
C PHE A 196 -13.30 -13.04 -14.63
N GLU A 197 -13.23 -13.27 -13.31
CA GLU A 197 -12.08 -12.77 -12.57
C GLU A 197 -10.89 -13.51 -13.19
N ASP A 198 -10.13 -12.82 -14.05
CA ASP A 198 -8.87 -13.37 -14.56
C ASP A 198 -8.07 -13.92 -13.36
N PRO A 199 -7.60 -15.18 -13.39
CA PRO A 199 -6.77 -15.70 -12.33
C PRO A 199 -5.60 -14.75 -12.11
N GLU A 200 -5.32 -14.42 -10.84
CA GLU A 200 -4.24 -13.48 -10.49
C GLU A 200 -2.96 -13.96 -11.19
N PRO A 201 -2.39 -13.16 -12.11
CA PRO A 201 -1.31 -13.64 -12.96
C PRO A 201 -0.13 -14.04 -12.07
N GLU A 202 0.41 -15.23 -12.28
CA GLU A 202 1.60 -15.67 -11.54
C GLU A 202 2.88 -15.15 -12.18
N ASP A 203 3.86 -14.81 -11.35
CA ASP A 203 5.20 -14.41 -11.76
C ASP A 203 6.03 -15.65 -12.13
N ARG A 204 5.88 -16.10 -13.37
CA ARG A 204 6.61 -17.26 -13.90
C ARG A 204 8.12 -17.03 -13.78
N TYR A 205 8.81 -17.99 -13.16
CA TYR A 205 10.26 -17.98 -12.92
C TYR A 205 10.76 -16.85 -11.99
N HIS A 206 9.88 -16.16 -11.25
CA HIS A 206 10.26 -15.02 -10.39
C HIS A 206 11.01 -13.89 -11.16
N GLY A 207 10.80 -13.79 -12.48
CA GLY A 207 11.51 -12.85 -13.33
C GLY A 207 11.19 -11.39 -12.99
N ILE A 208 9.95 -11.10 -12.59
CA ILE A 208 9.55 -9.75 -12.18
C ILE A 208 10.19 -9.41 -10.84
N TYR A 209 10.27 -10.36 -9.91
CA TYR A 209 10.93 -10.16 -8.62
C TYR A 209 12.42 -9.84 -8.83
N PHE A 210 13.11 -10.61 -9.68
CA PHE A 210 14.51 -10.35 -10.01
C PHE A 210 14.71 -8.97 -10.67
N ALA A 211 13.81 -8.56 -11.55
CA ALA A 211 13.87 -7.23 -12.14
C ALA A 211 13.59 -6.09 -11.14
N MET A 212 12.74 -6.31 -10.13
CA MET A 212 12.57 -5.35 -9.03
C MET A 212 13.81 -5.26 -8.16
N LEU A 213 14.46 -6.39 -7.88
CA LEU A 213 15.74 -6.42 -7.17
C LEU A 213 16.80 -5.63 -7.94
N LEU A 214 16.95 -5.89 -9.24
CA LEU A 214 17.89 -5.13 -10.07
C LEU A 214 17.53 -3.66 -10.19
N ALA A 215 16.25 -3.29 -10.20
CA ALA A 215 15.85 -1.88 -10.15
C ALA A 215 16.37 -1.19 -8.88
N GLY A 216 16.38 -1.88 -7.74
CA GLY A 216 17.01 -1.41 -6.50
C GLY A 216 18.51 -1.18 -6.61
N VAL A 217 19.21 -2.09 -7.28
CA VAL A 217 20.63 -1.92 -7.60
C VAL A 217 20.84 -0.69 -8.47
N GLY A 218 19.99 -0.51 -9.49
CA GLY A 218 20.21 0.47 -10.54
C GLY A 218 20.11 1.93 -10.12
N PHE A 219 19.25 2.31 -9.15
CA PHE A 219 19.24 3.71 -8.69
C PHE A 219 20.28 4.02 -7.62
N LEU A 220 20.97 3.03 -7.03
CA LEU A 220 22.00 3.27 -6.00
C LEU A 220 23.43 3.14 -6.54
N LEU A 221 23.65 2.19 -7.45
CA LEU A 221 24.95 1.91 -8.05
C LEU A 221 25.59 3.12 -8.76
N PRO A 222 24.85 4.00 -9.47
CA PRO A 222 25.43 5.13 -10.18
C PRO A 222 26.21 6.08 -9.28
N TYR A 223 25.60 6.56 -8.19
CA TYR A 223 26.29 7.43 -7.23
C TYR A 223 27.47 6.72 -6.58
N ASN A 224 27.26 5.47 -6.16
CA ASN A 224 28.33 4.68 -5.57
C ASN A 224 29.53 4.53 -6.51
N SER A 225 29.31 4.55 -7.83
CA SER A 225 30.40 4.44 -8.78
C SER A 225 31.31 5.67 -8.81
N PHE A 226 30.77 6.86 -8.61
CA PHE A 226 31.60 8.07 -8.52
C PHE A 226 32.44 8.11 -7.25
N ILE A 227 31.95 7.55 -6.13
CA ILE A 227 32.64 7.63 -4.83
C ILE A 227 33.53 6.41 -4.53
N THR A 228 33.46 5.32 -5.31
CA THR A 228 34.26 4.12 -5.03
C THR A 228 35.69 4.28 -5.51
N ASP A 229 35.92 5.05 -6.56
CA ASP A 229 37.24 5.31 -7.16
C ASP A 229 37.99 6.45 -6.45
N VAL A 230 37.96 6.44 -5.12
CA VAL A 230 38.59 7.45 -4.25
C VAL A 230 40.08 7.60 -4.55
N ASP A 231 40.77 6.48 -4.83
CA ASP A 231 42.20 6.47 -5.07
C ASP A 231 42.57 7.20 -6.38
N TYR A 232 41.82 6.95 -7.46
CA TYR A 232 41.97 7.68 -8.72
C TYR A 232 41.65 9.17 -8.56
N LEU A 233 40.57 9.50 -7.84
CA LEU A 233 40.16 10.89 -7.63
C LEU A 233 41.18 11.67 -6.79
N HIS A 234 41.75 11.07 -5.76
CA HIS A 234 42.81 11.73 -4.97
C HIS A 234 44.08 11.96 -5.77
N ASN A 235 44.50 10.99 -6.59
CA ASN A 235 45.67 11.14 -7.46
C ASN A 235 45.43 12.19 -8.57
N LYS A 236 44.22 12.27 -9.12
CA LYS A 236 43.88 13.25 -10.16
C LYS A 236 43.79 14.68 -9.60
N PHE A 237 43.20 14.84 -8.42
CA PHE A 237 42.91 16.12 -7.79
C PHE A 237 43.64 16.31 -6.45
N GLU A 238 44.97 16.16 -6.46
CA GLU A 238 45.84 16.36 -5.30
C GLU A 238 45.54 17.67 -4.55
N GLY A 239 45.36 17.59 -3.23
CA GLY A 239 45.10 18.75 -2.36
C GLY A 239 43.65 19.23 -2.32
N SER A 240 42.72 18.60 -3.04
CA SER A 240 41.29 18.92 -3.01
C SER A 240 40.44 17.80 -2.39
N SER A 241 39.33 18.16 -1.73
CA SER A 241 38.40 17.22 -1.10
C SER A 241 37.27 16.80 -2.04
N ILE A 242 37.59 16.37 -3.27
CA ILE A 242 36.57 16.13 -4.30
C ILE A 242 35.48 15.12 -3.89
N VAL A 243 35.86 14.04 -3.18
CA VAL A 243 34.91 13.01 -2.71
C VAL A 243 33.89 13.61 -1.72
N PHE A 244 34.36 14.54 -0.89
CA PHE A 244 33.50 15.28 0.03
C PHE A 244 32.54 16.20 -0.73
N ASP A 245 33.05 16.97 -1.69
CA ASP A 245 32.25 17.89 -2.51
C ASP A 245 31.19 17.14 -3.34
N MET A 246 31.53 15.98 -3.90
CA MET A 246 30.60 15.09 -4.59
C MET A 246 29.49 14.59 -3.67
N SER A 247 29.84 14.18 -2.45
CA SER A 247 28.87 13.70 -1.47
C SER A 247 27.94 14.81 -0.99
N LEU A 248 28.48 16.01 -0.75
CA LEU A 248 27.71 17.20 -0.42
C LEU A 248 26.76 17.59 -1.56
N THR A 249 27.26 17.59 -2.80
CA THR A 249 26.46 17.89 -4.00
C THR A 249 25.30 16.90 -4.14
N TYR A 250 25.58 15.60 -3.96
CA TYR A 250 24.55 14.56 -4.01
C TYR A 250 23.44 14.82 -2.97
N ILE A 251 23.81 15.06 -1.71
CA ILE A 251 22.86 15.30 -0.62
C ILE A 251 22.01 16.55 -0.87
N LEU A 252 22.64 17.67 -1.27
CA LEU A 252 21.93 18.92 -1.53
C LEU A 252 20.97 18.81 -2.72
N VAL A 253 21.40 18.17 -3.81
CA VAL A 253 20.53 17.97 -4.98
C VAL A 253 19.42 16.96 -4.67
N ALA A 254 19.70 15.91 -3.90
CA ALA A 254 18.69 14.98 -3.43
C ALA A 254 17.61 15.70 -2.58
N LEU A 255 17.98 16.66 -1.72
CA LEU A 255 17.01 17.49 -0.96
C LEU A 255 16.04 18.20 -1.90
N VAL A 256 16.60 18.90 -2.89
CA VAL A 256 15.81 19.66 -3.87
C VAL A 256 14.94 18.70 -4.68
N ALA A 257 15.48 17.56 -5.10
CA ALA A 257 14.75 16.53 -5.81
C ALA A 257 13.58 15.98 -4.99
N VAL A 258 13.75 15.72 -3.69
CA VAL A 258 12.68 15.25 -2.77
C VAL A 258 11.54 16.26 -2.68
N ILE A 259 11.85 17.56 -2.59
CA ILE A 259 10.82 18.62 -2.55
C ILE A 259 10.08 18.69 -3.89
N LEU A 260 10.83 18.70 -5.00
CA LEU A 260 10.27 18.75 -6.36
C LEU A 260 9.49 17.49 -6.73
N ASN A 261 9.84 16.35 -6.15
CA ASN A 261 9.16 15.09 -6.34
C ASN A 261 7.67 15.17 -5.94
N ASN A 262 7.31 16.04 -4.99
CA ASN A 262 5.90 16.29 -4.65
C ASN A 262 5.10 16.81 -5.86
N VAL A 263 5.71 17.67 -6.68
CA VAL A 263 5.11 18.24 -7.90
C VAL A 263 5.23 17.26 -9.07
N LEU A 264 6.39 16.62 -9.25
CA LEU A 264 6.66 15.73 -10.38
C LEU A 264 5.76 14.50 -10.40
N VAL A 265 5.43 13.95 -9.24
CA VAL A 265 4.58 12.75 -9.12
C VAL A 265 3.21 12.96 -9.75
N GLU A 266 2.63 14.14 -9.60
CA GLU A 266 1.28 14.45 -10.09
C GLU A 266 1.27 15.04 -11.51
N ARG A 267 2.41 15.59 -11.97
CA ARG A 267 2.52 16.16 -13.32
C ARG A 267 2.99 15.17 -14.38
N LEU A 268 3.83 14.21 -14.01
CA LEU A 268 4.47 13.28 -14.94
C LEU A 268 4.04 11.85 -14.72
N SER A 269 3.86 11.11 -15.82
CA SER A 269 3.54 9.69 -15.74
C SER A 269 4.68 8.91 -15.05
N LEU A 270 4.31 7.92 -14.24
CA LEU A 270 5.24 7.06 -13.51
C LEU A 270 6.34 6.46 -14.39
N HIS A 271 5.96 5.96 -15.58
CA HIS A 271 6.92 5.37 -16.52
C HIS A 271 7.87 6.41 -17.13
N THR A 272 7.39 7.63 -17.37
CA THR A 272 8.24 8.73 -17.83
C THR A 272 9.28 9.08 -16.77
N ARG A 273 8.87 9.19 -15.50
CA ARG A 273 9.77 9.48 -14.38
C ARG A 273 10.88 8.44 -14.24
N ILE A 274 10.52 7.14 -14.29
CA ILE A 274 11.51 6.06 -14.20
C ILE A 274 12.46 6.04 -15.41
N THR A 275 11.94 6.19 -16.62
CA THR A 275 12.76 6.17 -17.86
C THR A 275 13.73 7.33 -17.89
N VAL A 276 13.29 8.55 -17.55
CA VAL A 276 14.14 9.74 -17.48
C VAL A 276 15.19 9.59 -16.37
N GLY A 277 14.82 8.99 -15.23
CA GLY A 277 15.76 8.66 -14.17
C GLY A 277 16.94 7.82 -14.66
N TYR A 278 16.66 6.71 -15.36
CA TYR A 278 17.70 5.85 -15.94
C TYR A 278 18.59 6.59 -16.94
N LEU A 279 18.03 7.49 -17.75
CA LEU A 279 18.82 8.31 -18.68
C LEU A 279 19.74 9.29 -17.94
N PHE A 280 19.27 9.86 -16.83
CA PHE A 280 20.05 10.77 -15.97
C PHE A 280 21.08 10.02 -15.13
N ALA A 281 20.94 8.71 -14.93
CA ALA A 281 21.98 7.85 -14.36
C ALA A 281 23.02 7.45 -15.41
N LEU A 282 22.58 6.84 -16.52
CA LEU A 282 23.45 6.31 -17.57
C LEU A 282 24.24 7.37 -18.33
N GLY A 283 23.60 8.50 -18.66
CA GLY A 283 24.21 9.56 -19.47
C GLY A 283 25.49 10.12 -18.84
N PRO A 284 25.43 10.66 -17.61
CA PRO A 284 26.60 11.18 -16.92
C PRO A 284 27.65 10.11 -16.61
N LEU A 285 27.26 8.89 -16.24
CA LEU A 285 28.19 7.77 -16.02
C LEU A 285 29.01 7.47 -17.30
N LEU A 286 28.34 7.34 -18.44
CA LEU A 286 28.98 7.05 -19.71
C LEU A 286 29.87 8.22 -20.16
N PHE A 287 29.39 9.45 -19.98
CA PHE A 287 30.14 10.66 -20.32
C PHE A 287 31.44 10.78 -19.51
N VAL A 288 31.37 10.65 -18.18
CA VAL A 288 32.56 10.75 -17.32
C VAL A 288 33.52 9.59 -17.56
N SER A 289 33.01 8.36 -17.64
CA SER A 289 33.85 7.18 -17.89
C SER A 289 34.63 7.27 -19.21
N VAL A 290 33.97 7.68 -20.30
CA VAL A 290 34.61 7.77 -21.62
C VAL A 290 35.43 9.04 -21.79
N CYS A 291 34.87 10.22 -21.51
CA CYS A 291 35.51 11.49 -21.85
C CYS A 291 36.54 11.94 -20.80
N ASP A 292 36.26 11.73 -19.50
CA ASP A 292 37.12 12.20 -18.41
C ASP A 292 38.16 11.16 -17.95
N VAL A 293 37.76 9.89 -17.83
CA VAL A 293 38.64 8.81 -17.31
C VAL A 293 39.41 8.10 -18.42
N TRP A 294 38.73 7.62 -19.47
CA TRP A 294 39.40 6.92 -20.57
C TRP A 294 40.20 7.89 -21.44
N LEU A 295 39.54 8.89 -22.02
CA LEU A 295 40.13 9.77 -23.03
C LEU A 295 40.89 10.98 -22.45
N GLU A 296 40.74 11.27 -21.15
CA GLU A 296 41.40 12.38 -20.44
C GLU A 296 41.36 13.71 -21.21
N GLN A 297 40.22 14.03 -21.83
CA GLN A 297 40.12 15.19 -22.73
C GLN A 297 40.14 16.53 -21.99
N PHE A 298 39.84 16.54 -20.69
CA PHE A 298 39.61 17.76 -19.92
C PHE A 298 40.79 18.11 -19.00
N PRO A 299 41.17 19.40 -18.92
CA PRO A 299 42.11 19.87 -17.91
C PRO A 299 41.50 19.77 -16.50
N LYS A 300 42.36 19.63 -15.48
CA LYS A 300 41.96 19.34 -14.08
C LYS A 300 40.80 20.22 -13.57
N GLN A 301 40.84 21.54 -13.77
CA GLN A 301 39.78 22.43 -13.29
C GLN A 301 38.42 22.17 -13.96
N GLN A 302 38.41 21.88 -15.27
CA GLN A 302 37.18 21.58 -16.00
C GLN A 302 36.65 20.20 -15.62
N ALA A 303 37.53 19.21 -15.50
CA ALA A 303 37.19 17.86 -15.05
C ALA A 303 36.53 17.87 -13.65
N TYR A 304 37.00 18.73 -12.75
CA TYR A 304 36.41 18.90 -11.41
C TYR A 304 34.94 19.33 -11.47
N VAL A 305 34.66 20.41 -12.21
CA VAL A 305 33.31 20.97 -12.36
C VAL A 305 32.39 19.99 -13.09
N ILE A 306 32.89 19.35 -14.16
CA ILE A 306 32.15 18.35 -14.93
C ILE A 306 31.71 17.19 -14.03
N ASN A 307 32.61 16.68 -13.19
CA ASN A 307 32.31 15.58 -12.28
C ASN A 307 31.26 15.97 -11.23
N LEU A 308 31.34 17.19 -10.66
CA LEU A 308 30.32 17.67 -9.72
C LEU A 308 28.95 17.84 -10.38
N VAL A 309 28.90 18.40 -11.59
CA VAL A 309 27.66 18.53 -12.36
C VAL A 309 27.08 17.16 -12.69
N ALA A 310 27.92 16.21 -13.11
CA ALA A 310 27.51 14.82 -13.39
C ALA A 310 26.88 14.16 -12.15
N VAL A 311 27.54 14.26 -10.99
CA VAL A 311 27.01 13.74 -9.72
C VAL A 311 25.69 14.42 -9.35
N GLY A 312 25.55 15.73 -9.57
CA GLY A 312 24.29 16.44 -9.34
C GLY A 312 23.15 15.93 -10.23
N VAL A 313 23.39 15.72 -11.53
CA VAL A 313 22.39 15.17 -12.46
C VAL A 313 21.99 13.74 -12.05
N VAL A 314 22.98 12.92 -11.69
CA VAL A 314 22.76 11.54 -11.20
C VAL A 314 21.94 11.57 -9.91
N ALA A 315 22.25 12.45 -8.96
CA ALA A 315 21.52 12.59 -7.70
C ALA A 315 20.04 12.91 -7.94
N PHE A 316 19.76 13.88 -8.82
CA PHE A 316 18.39 14.23 -9.18
C PHE A 316 17.65 13.07 -9.85
N GLY A 317 18.27 12.45 -10.86
CA GLY A 317 17.69 11.33 -11.60
C GLY A 317 17.39 10.13 -10.72
N CYS A 318 18.37 9.70 -9.93
CA CYS A 318 18.26 8.55 -9.02
C CYS A 318 17.22 8.78 -7.92
N THR A 319 17.14 9.99 -7.35
CA THR A 319 16.14 10.31 -6.31
C THR A 319 14.71 10.23 -6.87
N VAL A 320 14.47 10.80 -8.05
CA VAL A 320 13.16 10.73 -8.72
C VAL A 320 12.82 9.30 -9.13
N GLN A 321 13.82 8.55 -9.63
CA GLN A 321 13.70 7.14 -10.00
C GLN A 321 13.33 6.27 -8.80
N GLN A 322 14.05 6.39 -7.70
CA GLN A 322 13.83 5.63 -6.47
C GLN A 322 12.43 5.87 -5.91
N SER A 323 12.00 7.13 -5.78
CA SER A 323 10.64 7.43 -5.32
C SER A 323 9.59 6.82 -6.23
N SER A 324 9.80 6.93 -7.54
CA SER A 324 8.88 6.37 -8.52
C SER A 324 8.82 4.84 -8.43
N PHE A 325 9.94 4.15 -8.17
CA PHE A 325 9.95 2.70 -7.96
C PHE A 325 9.21 2.28 -6.68
N TYR A 326 9.28 3.06 -5.59
CA TYR A 326 8.50 2.79 -4.39
C TYR A 326 7.00 3.05 -4.58
N GLY A 327 6.63 4.08 -5.33
CA GLY A 327 5.23 4.26 -5.77
C GLY A 327 4.75 3.12 -6.68
N TYR A 328 5.62 2.67 -7.58
CA TYR A 328 5.33 1.57 -8.51
C TYR A 328 5.14 0.23 -7.80
N THR A 329 6.07 -0.15 -6.92
CA THR A 329 6.00 -1.40 -6.16
C THR A 329 4.93 -1.38 -5.08
N GLY A 330 4.54 -0.21 -4.57
CA GLY A 330 3.39 -0.07 -3.69
C GLY A 330 2.07 -0.56 -4.31
N MET A 331 1.96 -0.57 -5.65
CA MET A 331 0.80 -1.14 -6.36
C MET A 331 0.88 -2.66 -6.55
N LEU A 332 2.06 -3.24 -6.38
CA LEU A 332 2.33 -4.68 -6.52
C LEU A 332 2.21 -5.37 -5.15
N PRO A 333 2.16 -6.72 -5.11
CA PRO A 333 2.27 -7.47 -3.85
C PRO A 333 3.52 -7.08 -3.04
N LYS A 334 3.41 -7.12 -1.70
CA LYS A 334 4.45 -6.69 -0.73
C LYS A 334 5.87 -7.21 -1.02
N ARG A 335 5.99 -8.42 -1.58
CA ARG A 335 7.27 -9.04 -1.95
C ARG A 335 8.11 -8.21 -2.94
N TYR A 336 7.47 -7.42 -3.80
CA TYR A 336 8.17 -6.65 -4.83
C TYR A 336 8.82 -5.38 -4.27
N THR A 337 8.18 -4.73 -3.30
CA THR A 337 8.80 -3.65 -2.54
C THR A 337 10.02 -4.17 -1.77
N GLN A 338 9.90 -5.34 -1.12
CA GLN A 338 11.02 -5.99 -0.45
C GLN A 338 12.17 -6.33 -1.42
N GLY A 339 11.85 -6.79 -2.63
CA GLY A 339 12.84 -7.02 -3.70
C GLY A 339 13.64 -5.76 -4.04
N VAL A 340 12.97 -4.63 -4.28
CA VAL A 340 13.66 -3.33 -4.53
C VAL A 340 14.57 -2.95 -3.38
N MET A 341 14.10 -3.07 -2.13
CA MET A 341 14.91 -2.73 -0.97
C MET A 341 16.16 -3.61 -0.87
N THR A 342 16.01 -4.92 -1.10
CA THR A 342 17.13 -5.87 -1.13
C THR A 342 18.15 -5.52 -2.22
N GLY A 343 17.67 -5.03 -3.36
CA GLY A 343 18.50 -4.50 -4.44
C GLY A 343 19.43 -3.37 -4.01
N GLU A 344 18.93 -2.41 -3.23
CA GLU A 344 19.76 -1.31 -2.70
C GLU A 344 20.94 -1.83 -1.87
N SER A 345 20.72 -2.81 -0.99
CA SER A 345 21.81 -3.38 -0.18
C SER A 345 22.70 -4.30 -1.00
N THR A 346 22.16 -4.92 -2.05
CA THR A 346 22.96 -5.68 -3.02
C THR A 346 23.98 -4.77 -3.70
N ALA A 347 23.59 -3.54 -4.07
CA ALA A 347 24.54 -2.54 -4.54
C ALA A 347 25.61 -2.24 -3.48
N GLY A 348 25.24 -2.00 -2.21
CA GLY A 348 26.21 -1.78 -1.14
C GLY A 348 27.22 -2.93 -0.95
N VAL A 349 26.75 -4.18 -1.07
CA VAL A 349 27.61 -5.38 -1.05
C VAL A 349 28.55 -5.41 -2.25
N ILE A 350 28.05 -5.16 -3.47
CA ILE A 350 28.88 -5.09 -4.68
C ILE A 350 30.01 -4.07 -4.50
N ILE A 351 29.69 -2.89 -3.98
CA ILE A 351 30.67 -1.82 -3.74
C ILE A 351 31.71 -2.20 -2.69
N SER A 352 31.26 -2.80 -1.58
CA SER A 352 32.16 -3.23 -0.51
C SER A 352 33.12 -4.31 -0.98
N LEU A 353 32.62 -5.29 -1.73
CA LEU A 353 33.43 -6.35 -2.32
C LEU A 353 34.39 -5.79 -3.36
N SER A 354 33.92 -4.91 -4.26
CA SER A 354 34.78 -4.22 -5.21
C SER A 354 35.91 -3.51 -4.46
N ARG A 355 35.63 -2.69 -3.45
CA ARG A 355 36.67 -1.97 -2.69
C ARG A 355 37.71 -2.89 -2.02
N ILE A 356 37.31 -4.07 -1.57
CA ILE A 356 38.23 -5.08 -1.03
C ILE A 356 39.08 -5.68 -2.16
N PHE A 357 38.46 -6.07 -3.28
CA PHE A 357 39.15 -6.67 -4.41
C PHE A 357 40.11 -5.69 -5.09
N THR A 358 39.71 -4.44 -5.29
CA THR A 358 40.54 -3.41 -5.92
C THR A 358 41.80 -3.16 -5.11
N LYS A 359 41.67 -3.03 -3.78
CA LYS A 359 42.80 -2.87 -2.86
C LYS A 359 43.74 -4.08 -2.82
N LEU A 360 43.27 -5.28 -3.18
CA LEU A 360 44.06 -6.52 -3.14
C LEU A 360 44.68 -6.92 -4.48
N LEU A 361 44.01 -6.67 -5.62
CA LEU A 361 44.34 -7.27 -6.91
C LEU A 361 44.99 -6.31 -7.91
N ILE A 362 44.70 -5.01 -7.86
CA ILE A 362 45.06 -4.08 -8.93
C ILE A 362 45.88 -2.91 -8.36
N GLN A 363 47.14 -2.80 -8.82
CA GLN A 363 48.05 -1.71 -8.45
C GLN A 363 47.88 -0.46 -9.32
N ASP A 364 47.17 -0.56 -10.45
CA ASP A 364 46.93 0.55 -11.39
C ASP A 364 45.51 1.12 -11.19
N ASP A 365 45.44 2.23 -10.46
CA ASP A 365 44.18 2.89 -10.07
C ASP A 365 43.32 3.28 -11.28
N LYS A 366 43.93 3.68 -12.40
CA LYS A 366 43.21 4.12 -13.60
C LYS A 366 42.53 2.94 -14.29
N LYS A 367 43.26 1.83 -14.51
CA LYS A 367 42.67 0.63 -15.15
C LYS A 367 41.55 0.05 -14.31
N ASN A 368 41.74 0.03 -12.99
CA ASN A 368 40.73 -0.40 -12.05
C ASN A 368 39.42 0.42 -12.17
N THR A 369 39.57 1.74 -12.08
CA THR A 369 38.47 2.73 -12.21
C THR A 369 37.69 2.51 -13.51
N ILE A 370 38.38 2.34 -14.64
CA ILE A 370 37.75 2.10 -15.94
C ILE A 370 36.93 0.81 -15.94
N ILE A 371 37.50 -0.31 -15.48
CA ILE A 371 36.80 -1.59 -15.41
C ILE A 371 35.54 -1.47 -14.56
N PHE A 372 35.66 -0.83 -13.40
CA PHE A 372 34.56 -0.64 -12.48
C PHE A 372 33.42 0.20 -13.10
N PHE A 373 33.74 1.34 -13.73
CA PHE A 373 32.74 2.14 -14.44
C PHE A 373 32.03 1.36 -15.54
N PHE A 374 32.73 0.55 -16.34
CA PHE A 374 32.10 -0.26 -17.39
C PHE A 374 31.20 -1.37 -16.83
N VAL A 375 31.59 -2.01 -15.74
CA VAL A 375 30.75 -2.99 -15.05
C VAL A 375 29.47 -2.32 -14.52
N SER A 376 29.59 -1.15 -13.89
CA SER A 376 28.45 -0.37 -13.42
C SER A 376 27.52 0.06 -14.56
N ILE A 377 28.07 0.53 -15.68
CA ILE A 377 27.28 0.87 -16.89
C ILE A 377 26.57 -0.37 -17.44
N GLY A 378 27.22 -1.53 -17.47
CA GLY A 378 26.63 -2.78 -17.93
C GLY A 378 25.45 -3.24 -17.05
N ILE A 379 25.62 -3.18 -15.73
CA ILE A 379 24.55 -3.48 -14.77
C ILE A 379 23.40 -2.50 -14.93
N GLU A 380 23.68 -1.20 -15.06
CA GLU A 380 22.64 -0.18 -15.21
C GLU A 380 21.87 -0.30 -16.51
N LEU A 381 22.55 -0.63 -17.62
CA LEU A 381 21.91 -0.90 -18.90
C LEU A 381 21.01 -2.13 -18.83
N MET A 382 21.46 -3.18 -18.14
CA MET A 382 20.64 -4.38 -17.88
C MET A 382 19.39 -4.00 -17.07
N CYS A 383 19.51 -3.22 -16.00
CA CYS A 383 18.38 -2.72 -15.21
C CYS A 383 17.37 -1.94 -16.07
N PHE A 384 17.87 -1.07 -16.95
CA PHE A 384 17.05 -0.29 -17.87
C PHE A 384 16.28 -1.19 -18.86
N ILE A 385 16.95 -2.13 -19.51
CA ILE A 385 16.32 -3.08 -20.45
C ILE A 385 15.27 -3.92 -19.75
N LEU A 386 15.59 -4.47 -18.57
CA LEU A 386 14.64 -5.26 -17.78
C LEU A 386 13.41 -4.44 -17.39
N HIS A 387 13.56 -3.17 -17.01
CA HIS A 387 12.42 -2.31 -16.73
C HIS A 387 11.49 -2.15 -17.96
N LEU A 388 12.08 -1.95 -19.15
CA LEU A 388 11.31 -1.84 -20.39
C LEU A 388 10.54 -3.13 -20.73
N LEU A 389 11.15 -4.30 -20.46
CA LEU A 389 10.54 -5.62 -20.64
C LEU A 389 9.41 -5.86 -19.63
N VAL A 390 9.68 -5.65 -18.34
CA VAL A 390 8.73 -5.85 -17.24
C VAL A 390 7.47 -5.00 -17.42
N ARG A 391 7.62 -3.76 -17.88
CA ARG A 391 6.48 -2.88 -18.21
C ARG A 391 5.52 -3.49 -19.23
N ARG A 392 6.00 -4.32 -20.16
CA ARG A 392 5.17 -4.95 -21.20
C ARG A 392 4.45 -6.21 -20.73
N THR A 393 4.81 -6.77 -19.57
CA THR A 393 4.24 -8.03 -19.07
C THR A 393 2.77 -7.88 -18.66
N HIS A 394 2.01 -8.95 -18.84
CA HIS A 394 0.59 -9.01 -18.44
C HIS A 394 0.41 -8.78 -16.94
N PHE A 395 1.29 -9.38 -16.12
CA PHE A 395 1.29 -9.24 -14.65
C PHE A 395 1.30 -7.78 -14.20
N VAL A 396 2.26 -7.00 -14.71
CA VAL A 396 2.39 -5.59 -14.34
C VAL A 396 1.19 -4.78 -14.82
N ARG A 397 0.74 -5.02 -16.05
CA ARG A 397 -0.42 -4.32 -16.62
C ARG A 397 -1.68 -4.61 -15.80
N TYR A 398 -1.88 -5.84 -15.34
CA TYR A 398 -3.00 -6.22 -14.48
C TYR A 398 -3.00 -5.44 -13.16
N HIS A 399 -1.92 -5.49 -12.37
CA HIS A 399 -1.86 -4.80 -11.07
C HIS A 399 -1.92 -3.27 -11.18
N THR A 400 -1.24 -2.69 -12.19
CA THR A 400 -1.27 -1.24 -12.42
C THR A 400 -2.62 -0.75 -12.98
N SER A 401 -3.35 -1.58 -13.73
CA SER A 401 -4.67 -1.22 -14.25
C SER A 401 -5.74 -1.29 -13.17
N ARG A 402 -5.69 -2.28 -12.27
CA ARG A 402 -6.60 -2.35 -11.11
C ARG A 402 -6.46 -1.15 -10.17
N ALA A 403 -5.22 -0.68 -9.94
CA ALA A 403 -4.99 0.55 -9.17
C ALA A 403 -5.58 1.80 -9.85
N LYS A 404 -5.67 1.81 -11.19
CA LYS A 404 -6.23 2.92 -11.99
C LYS A 404 -7.72 2.82 -12.28
N GLN A 405 -8.30 1.62 -12.33
CA GLN A 405 -9.72 1.41 -12.63
C GLN A 405 -10.64 1.88 -11.50
N GLY A 406 -10.20 1.80 -10.23
CA GLY A 406 -10.89 2.47 -9.12
C GLY A 406 -11.09 3.98 -9.35
N LEU A 407 -10.13 4.62 -10.04
CA LEU A 407 -10.18 6.04 -10.40
C LEU A 407 -11.21 6.37 -11.51
N ASN A 408 -11.47 5.45 -12.45
CA ASN A 408 -12.35 5.70 -13.60
C ASN A 408 -13.83 5.41 -13.30
N GLU A 409 -14.13 4.44 -12.43
CA GLU A 409 -15.51 4.20 -11.97
C GLU A 409 -16.04 5.38 -11.13
N MET A 410 -15.15 6.11 -10.45
CA MET A 410 -15.47 7.29 -9.66
C MET A 410 -15.71 8.54 -10.53
N ASN A 411 -14.97 8.70 -11.63
CA ASN A 411 -15.12 9.82 -12.58
C ASN A 411 -16.31 9.67 -13.56
N GLY A 412 -16.90 8.48 -13.67
CA GLY A 412 -18.08 8.24 -14.51
C GLY A 412 -19.38 8.85 -13.97
N HIS A 413 -19.38 9.44 -12.77
CA HIS A 413 -20.58 9.95 -12.09
C HIS A 413 -20.44 11.38 -11.52
N THR A 414 -19.47 12.19 -11.97
CA THR A 414 -19.26 13.55 -11.44
C THR A 414 -19.74 14.63 -12.40
N ASN A 415 -20.90 15.23 -12.08
CA ASN A 415 -21.18 16.63 -12.48
C ASN A 415 -20.24 17.57 -11.69
N PRO A 416 -19.79 18.70 -12.27
CA PRO A 416 -18.70 19.49 -11.71
C PRO A 416 -19.22 20.49 -10.66
N MET A 417 -19.30 20.09 -9.39
CA MET A 417 -19.27 21.02 -8.26
C MET A 417 -19.02 20.29 -6.94
N THR A 418 -17.77 20.30 -6.46
CA THR A 418 -17.42 19.79 -5.12
C THR A 418 -16.48 20.77 -4.44
N GLY A 419 -16.95 21.42 -3.38
CA GLY A 419 -16.16 22.21 -2.44
C GLY A 419 -16.12 21.54 -1.06
N TYR A 420 -15.03 21.72 -0.32
CA TYR A 420 -14.83 21.19 1.04
C TYR A 420 -15.14 22.25 2.10
N ARG A 421 -15.80 21.88 3.20
CA ARG A 421 -15.89 22.71 4.42
C ARG A 421 -15.60 21.88 5.66
N VAL A 422 -14.76 22.42 6.55
CA VAL A 422 -14.31 21.80 7.81
C VAL A 422 -15.19 22.28 8.96
N HIS A 423 -15.68 21.36 9.80
CA HIS A 423 -16.38 21.69 11.05
C HIS A 423 -15.53 21.19 12.23
N HIS A 424 -15.19 22.09 13.15
CA HIS A 424 -14.53 21.77 14.41
C HIS A 424 -15.59 21.51 15.49
N ASN A 425 -15.47 20.43 16.27
CA ASN A 425 -16.30 20.21 17.45
C ASN A 425 -15.37 19.91 18.65
N PRO A 426 -15.35 20.71 19.72
CA PRO A 426 -14.27 20.70 20.72
C PRO A 426 -14.41 19.65 21.85
N ILE A 427 -15.22 18.60 21.69
CA ILE A 427 -15.51 17.63 22.77
C ILE A 427 -15.09 16.19 22.41
N SER A 428 -14.70 15.94 21.16
CA SER A 428 -14.09 14.66 20.74
C SER A 428 -12.96 14.98 19.77
N GLU A 429 -11.73 14.53 20.04
CA GLU A 429 -10.61 14.58 19.08
C GLU A 429 -10.84 13.64 17.86
N GLU A 430 -12.01 13.72 17.22
CA GLU A 430 -12.37 12.99 16.01
C GLU A 430 -12.89 14.01 14.97
N VAL A 431 -12.14 14.20 13.88
CA VAL A 431 -12.59 14.96 12.71
C VAL A 431 -13.22 13.97 11.71
N ARG A 432 -14.54 14.01 11.56
CA ARG A 432 -15.27 13.22 10.56
C ARG A 432 -15.58 14.05 9.32
N PHE A 433 -15.29 13.49 8.13
CA PHE A 433 -15.69 14.05 6.84
C PHE A 433 -17.04 13.45 6.40
N PHE A 434 -18.03 14.29 6.14
CA PHE A 434 -19.31 13.90 5.54
C PHE A 434 -19.46 14.52 4.15
N PHE A 435 -19.78 13.69 3.16
CA PHE A 435 -20.30 14.11 1.86
C PHE A 435 -21.81 14.34 2.04
N LEU A 436 -22.29 15.58 1.98
CA LEU A 436 -23.74 15.86 1.96
C LEU A 436 -24.12 16.48 0.62
N TYR A 437 -25.04 15.82 -0.07
CA TYR A 437 -25.77 16.34 -1.22
C TYR A 437 -26.59 17.57 -0.76
N PHE A 438 -26.32 18.74 -1.33
CA PHE A 438 -27.29 19.83 -1.29
C PHE A 438 -28.44 19.48 -2.21
N LYS A 439 -29.62 19.24 -1.64
CA LYS A 439 -30.89 19.28 -2.37
C LYS A 439 -31.47 20.67 -2.18
N GLU A 440 -31.32 21.54 -3.18
CA GLU A 440 -32.04 22.81 -3.23
C GLU A 440 -33.53 22.50 -3.45
N ASN A 441 -34.34 22.83 -2.44
CA ASN A 441 -35.77 23.06 -2.63
C ASN A 441 -35.95 24.57 -2.79
N GLY A 442 -36.49 25.02 -3.92
CA GLY A 442 -37.01 26.40 -4.06
C GLY A 442 -38.18 26.66 -3.10
N PRO A 443 -38.58 27.94 -2.88
CA PRO A 443 -39.43 28.59 -3.88
C PRO A 443 -39.31 30.14 -3.99
N ALA A 444 -40.12 30.70 -4.91
CA ALA A 444 -40.44 32.11 -5.22
C ALA A 444 -39.51 32.79 -6.25
N GLY A 445 -39.97 33.39 -7.35
CA GLY A 445 -41.30 33.61 -7.92
C GLY A 445 -41.15 34.47 -9.19
N ILE A 446 -42.28 34.68 -9.89
CA ILE A 446 -42.54 35.60 -11.01
C ILE A 446 -42.45 34.99 -12.43
N SER A 447 -43.60 35.03 -13.09
CA SER A 447 -43.94 34.78 -14.51
C SER A 447 -44.45 36.11 -15.14
N PRO A 448 -44.99 36.16 -16.37
CA PRO A 448 -44.60 35.59 -17.67
C PRO A 448 -44.62 36.66 -18.80
N SER A 449 -43.91 36.46 -19.91
CA SER A 449 -44.18 37.06 -21.26
C SER A 449 -43.02 36.69 -22.21
N GLU A 450 -43.13 36.48 -23.53
CA GLU A 450 -44.20 36.27 -24.52
C GLU A 450 -43.45 36.11 -25.89
N VAL A 451 -44.11 35.51 -26.90
CA VAL A 451 -43.84 35.61 -28.37
C VAL A 451 -42.72 34.71 -28.96
N MET A 452 -43.09 33.57 -29.58
CA MET A 452 -43.28 33.27 -31.04
C MET A 452 -41.94 33.17 -31.84
N THR A 453 -41.74 32.36 -32.90
CA THR A 453 -42.64 31.76 -33.90
C THR A 453 -41.93 30.62 -34.67
N GLU A 454 -42.74 29.71 -35.19
CA GLU A 454 -42.65 28.74 -36.31
C GLU A 454 -41.45 28.74 -37.29
N ALA A 455 -41.08 27.54 -37.79
CA ALA A 455 -41.34 27.10 -39.18
C ALA A 455 -40.85 25.66 -39.49
N GLU A 456 -41.84 24.82 -39.85
CA GLU A 456 -41.94 23.83 -40.95
C GLU A 456 -40.86 22.77 -41.32
N PHE A 457 -41.29 21.50 -41.17
CA PHE A 457 -41.46 20.43 -42.19
C PHE A 457 -40.41 20.18 -43.29
N ALA A 458 -39.81 18.97 -43.29
CA ALA A 458 -39.88 17.97 -44.38
C ALA A 458 -38.90 16.80 -44.11
N GLY A 459 -39.36 15.57 -44.35
CA GLY A 459 -38.60 14.36 -44.08
C GLY A 459 -37.50 14.06 -45.10
N SER A 460 -36.45 13.38 -44.63
CA SER A 460 -35.74 12.36 -45.40
C SER A 460 -34.88 11.53 -44.45
N GLY A 461 -35.01 10.21 -44.53
CA GLY A 461 -34.23 9.29 -43.72
C GLY A 461 -32.74 9.40 -44.03
N THR A 462 -31.96 9.78 -43.02
CA THR A 462 -30.52 9.53 -43.00
C THR A 462 -30.15 9.13 -41.59
N TYR A 463 -29.51 7.96 -41.43
CA TYR A 463 -28.91 7.55 -40.17
C TYR A 463 -27.87 8.61 -39.76
N VAL A 464 -28.19 9.44 -38.77
CA VAL A 464 -27.20 10.33 -38.14
C VAL A 464 -26.57 9.57 -36.98
N ARG A 465 -25.33 9.14 -37.21
CA ARG A 465 -24.39 8.74 -36.16
C ARG A 465 -24.26 9.95 -35.22
N PHE A 466 -24.78 9.85 -33.99
CA PHE A 466 -24.44 10.80 -32.95
C PHE A 466 -22.97 10.58 -32.57
N ASP A 467 -22.06 11.24 -33.28
CA ASP A 467 -20.75 11.51 -32.74
C ASP A 467 -20.96 12.45 -31.54
N VAL A 468 -20.93 11.85 -30.35
CA VAL A 468 -20.86 12.57 -29.08
C VAL A 468 -19.73 13.60 -29.22
N PRO A 469 -19.97 14.90 -29.01
CA PRO A 469 -18.91 15.89 -29.03
C PRO A 469 -17.87 15.44 -28.01
N LYS A 470 -16.65 15.11 -28.46
CA LYS A 470 -15.53 14.83 -27.56
C LYS A 470 -15.45 16.01 -26.60
N PRO A 471 -15.68 15.84 -25.29
CA PRO A 471 -15.48 16.94 -24.37
C PRO A 471 -14.02 17.33 -24.51
N LYS A 472 -13.76 18.58 -24.93
CA LYS A 472 -12.45 19.19 -24.74
C LYS A 472 -12.28 19.30 -23.23
N ILE A 473 -11.80 18.22 -22.61
CA ILE A 473 -11.32 18.23 -21.25
C ILE A 473 -10.12 19.17 -21.27
N ARG A 474 -10.37 20.45 -20.99
CA ARG A 474 -9.32 21.32 -20.47
C ARG A 474 -8.89 20.62 -19.19
N ARG A 475 -7.72 19.97 -19.20
CA ARG A 475 -7.02 19.52 -18.00
C ARG A 475 -6.83 20.75 -17.11
N SER A 476 -7.79 21.07 -16.25
CA SER A 476 -7.54 21.99 -15.16
C SER A 476 -6.66 21.25 -14.19
N TRP A 477 -5.42 21.70 -14.09
CA TRP A 477 -4.46 21.15 -13.14
C TRP A 477 -5.05 21.20 -11.73
N PRO A 478 -4.87 20.15 -10.90
CA PRO A 478 -5.28 20.21 -9.51
C PRO A 478 -4.63 21.41 -8.83
N SER A 479 -5.39 22.10 -7.99
CA SER A 479 -4.83 23.23 -7.24
C SER A 479 -3.71 22.73 -6.32
N PHE A 480 -2.65 23.50 -6.14
CA PHE A 480 -1.53 23.15 -5.24
C PHE A 480 -2.01 22.76 -3.83
N ARG A 481 -3.13 23.36 -3.37
CA ARG A 481 -3.79 23.02 -2.10
C ARG A 481 -4.36 21.61 -2.09
N ASP A 482 -4.97 21.18 -3.19
CA ASP A 482 -5.57 19.84 -3.32
C ASP A 482 -4.48 18.76 -3.33
N MET A 483 -3.36 19.02 -4.01
CA MET A 483 -2.16 18.16 -4.00
C MET A 483 -1.62 17.93 -2.59
N ILE A 484 -1.45 19.00 -1.81
CA ILE A 484 -0.98 18.89 -0.42
C ILE A 484 -1.99 18.17 0.45
N LEU A 485 -3.28 18.44 0.26
CA LEU A 485 -4.35 17.80 1.03
C LEU A 485 -4.37 16.28 0.82
N HIS A 486 -4.22 15.81 -0.43
CA HIS A 486 -4.13 14.38 -0.74
C HIS A 486 -2.95 13.70 -0.04
N ARG A 487 -1.77 14.33 -0.06
CA ARG A 487 -0.59 13.82 0.65
C ARG A 487 -0.78 13.83 2.15
N TYR A 488 -1.38 14.89 2.70
CA TYR A 488 -1.65 15.00 4.12
C TYR A 488 -2.57 13.87 4.62
N VAL A 489 -3.63 13.56 3.86
CA VAL A 489 -4.55 12.45 4.18
C VAL A 489 -3.81 11.11 4.21
N VAL A 490 -2.99 10.83 3.20
CA VAL A 490 -2.17 9.61 3.15
C VAL A 490 -1.20 9.58 4.34
N SER A 491 -0.44 10.65 4.57
CA SER A 491 0.53 10.76 5.68
C SER A 491 -0.13 10.52 7.04
N ARG A 492 -1.35 11.02 7.27
CA ARG A 492 -2.09 10.81 8.53
C ARG A 492 -2.41 9.34 8.80
N VAL A 493 -2.54 8.51 7.77
CA VAL A 493 -2.78 7.06 7.93
C VAL A 493 -1.48 6.30 8.20
N ILE A 494 -0.39 6.68 7.54
CA ILE A 494 0.89 5.94 7.59
C ILE A 494 1.99 6.59 8.44
N TRP A 495 1.66 7.62 9.23
CA TRP A 495 2.65 8.44 9.96
C TRP A 495 3.61 7.64 10.85
N THR A 496 3.13 6.56 11.48
CA THR A 496 3.98 5.71 12.33
C THR A 496 5.06 4.99 11.52
N TYR A 497 4.73 4.53 10.31
CA TYR A 497 5.68 3.90 9.40
C TYR A 497 6.67 4.93 8.83
N MET A 498 6.17 6.12 8.48
CA MET A 498 7.01 7.24 8.00
C MET A 498 8.05 7.64 9.06
N LEU A 499 7.64 7.81 10.31
CA LEU A 499 8.55 8.20 11.37
C LEU A 499 9.53 7.08 11.72
N SER A 500 9.07 5.83 11.70
CA SER A 500 9.92 4.65 11.95
C SER A 500 11.08 4.53 10.95
N ILE A 501 10.81 4.66 9.65
CA ILE A 501 11.86 4.61 8.63
C ILE A 501 12.79 5.83 8.72
N ALA A 502 12.24 7.03 8.96
CA ALA A 502 13.04 8.25 9.08
C ALA A 502 14.01 8.18 10.26
N VAL A 503 13.55 7.76 11.44
CA VAL A 503 14.39 7.61 12.64
C VAL A 503 15.45 6.53 12.46
N THR A 504 15.09 5.40 11.82
CA THR A 504 16.04 4.31 11.55
C THR A 504 17.22 4.81 10.73
N TYR A 505 16.96 5.46 9.59
CA TYR A 505 18.01 5.96 8.71
C TYR A 505 18.71 7.21 9.24
N PHE A 506 18.03 8.06 10.02
CA PHE A 506 18.66 9.15 10.76
C PHE A 506 19.76 8.64 11.69
N ILE A 507 19.44 7.68 12.56
CA ILE A 507 20.40 7.11 13.52
C ILE A 507 21.54 6.41 12.78
N THR A 508 21.22 5.65 11.72
CA THR A 508 22.24 4.98 10.91
C THR A 508 23.19 6.00 10.26
N LEU A 509 22.69 7.08 9.63
CA LEU A 509 23.57 8.06 8.96
C LEU A 509 24.29 9.01 9.92
N CYS A 510 23.85 9.11 11.18
CA CYS A 510 24.66 9.74 12.23
C CYS A 510 25.96 8.97 12.52
N LEU A 511 25.99 7.65 12.23
CA LEU A 511 27.09 6.75 12.60
C LEU A 511 27.87 6.24 11.37
N PHE A 512 27.17 5.77 10.35
CA PHE A 512 27.69 5.20 9.12
C PHE A 512 27.55 6.19 7.95
N PRO A 513 28.57 6.41 7.11
CA PRO A 513 29.95 5.93 7.23
C PRO A 513 30.81 6.80 8.17
N GLY A 514 30.35 8.00 8.56
CA GLY A 514 31.18 9.04 9.16
C GLY A 514 31.95 8.60 10.41
N LEU A 515 31.23 8.26 11.49
CA LEU A 515 31.83 7.88 12.77
C LEU A 515 32.59 6.55 12.67
N GLU A 516 32.05 5.57 11.94
CA GLU A 516 32.70 4.27 11.76
C GLU A 516 34.05 4.39 11.03
N SER A 517 34.19 5.34 10.11
CA SER A 517 35.43 5.54 9.35
C SER A 517 36.61 6.05 10.19
N GLU A 518 36.32 6.68 11.33
CA GLU A 518 37.33 7.19 12.26
C GLU A 518 37.86 6.13 13.23
N ILE A 519 37.22 4.95 13.29
CA ILE A 519 37.61 3.88 14.21
C ILE A 519 38.88 3.20 13.68
N ARG A 520 40.03 3.63 14.20
CA ARG A 520 41.35 3.07 13.87
C ARG A 520 41.88 2.20 15.02
N ASN A 521 42.55 1.11 14.67
CA ASN A 521 43.23 0.23 15.63
C ASN A 521 44.71 0.04 15.23
N LYS A 522 45.60 -0.11 16.21
CA LYS A 522 47.04 -0.33 16.00
C LYS A 522 47.38 -1.56 15.16
N THR A 523 46.56 -2.63 15.22
CA THR A 523 46.84 -3.89 14.51
C THR A 523 46.33 -3.88 13.07
N LEU A 524 45.15 -3.32 12.83
CA LEU A 524 44.46 -3.34 11.53
C LEU A 524 44.59 -2.03 10.74
N GLY A 525 44.99 -0.93 11.37
CA GLY A 525 45.18 0.36 10.72
C GLY A 525 43.98 0.78 9.88
N GLU A 526 44.22 1.02 8.59
CA GLU A 526 43.21 1.43 7.60
C GLU A 526 42.28 0.30 7.14
N TRP A 527 42.59 -0.96 7.46
CA TRP A 527 41.73 -2.10 7.12
C TRP A 527 40.51 -2.19 8.03
N LEU A 528 40.59 -1.70 9.27
CA LEU A 528 39.48 -1.81 10.22
C LEU A 528 38.23 -1.07 9.72
N PRO A 529 38.28 0.21 9.31
CA PRO A 529 37.14 0.89 8.70
C PRO A 529 36.56 0.15 7.48
N ILE A 530 37.41 -0.38 6.59
CA ILE A 530 36.97 -1.12 5.39
C ILE A 530 36.19 -2.38 5.79
N LEU A 531 36.69 -3.12 6.78
CA LEU A 531 36.02 -4.32 7.30
C LEU A 531 34.70 -4.00 7.99
N ILE A 532 34.65 -2.96 8.83
CA ILE A 532 33.43 -2.53 9.50
C ILE A 532 32.37 -2.16 8.45
N MET A 533 32.72 -1.36 7.44
CA MET A 533 31.80 -0.99 6.36
C MET A 533 31.27 -2.20 5.58
N ALA A 534 32.15 -3.17 5.30
CA ALA A 534 31.76 -4.40 4.62
C ALA A 534 30.81 -5.25 5.48
N ILE A 535 31.05 -5.34 6.78
CA ILE A 535 30.17 -6.02 7.74
C ILE A 535 28.80 -5.31 7.78
N PHE A 536 28.76 -3.98 7.86
CA PHE A 536 27.52 -3.22 7.81
C PHE A 536 26.71 -3.54 6.55
N ASN A 537 27.32 -3.40 5.36
CA ASN A 537 26.61 -3.62 4.09
C ASN A 537 26.12 -5.06 3.92
N MET A 538 26.91 -6.05 4.33
CA MET A 538 26.51 -7.46 4.28
C MET A 538 25.36 -7.76 5.26
N SER A 539 25.44 -7.22 6.47
CA SER A 539 24.45 -7.44 7.50
C SER A 539 23.15 -6.68 7.24
N ASP A 540 23.21 -5.49 6.63
CA ASP A 540 22.07 -4.76 6.10
C ASP A 540 21.35 -5.55 5.01
N PHE A 541 22.10 -6.14 4.06
CA PHE A 541 21.55 -7.05 3.06
C PHE A 541 20.80 -8.23 3.69
N VAL A 542 21.39 -8.89 4.69
CA VAL A 542 20.73 -9.97 5.44
C VAL A 542 19.46 -9.45 6.14
N GLY A 543 19.50 -8.28 6.76
CA GLY A 543 18.34 -7.65 7.40
C GLY A 543 17.17 -7.42 6.44
N LYS A 544 17.46 -7.01 5.19
CA LYS A 544 16.44 -6.81 4.15
C LYS A 544 15.85 -8.11 3.61
N ILE A 545 16.64 -9.19 3.60
CA ILE A 545 16.13 -10.55 3.33
C ILE A 545 15.21 -11.00 4.47
N LEU A 546 15.62 -10.79 5.72
CA LEU A 546 14.79 -11.14 6.90
C LEU A 546 13.46 -10.38 6.91
N ALA A 547 13.39 -9.18 6.33
CA ALA A 547 12.15 -8.42 6.17
C ALA A 547 11.12 -9.10 5.23
N ALA A 548 11.51 -10.14 4.48
CA ALA A 548 10.59 -10.97 3.71
C ALA A 548 9.75 -11.92 4.60
N LEU A 549 10.14 -12.13 5.85
CA LEU A 549 9.39 -12.99 6.77
C LEU A 549 7.99 -12.38 7.04
N PRO A 550 6.91 -13.17 6.93
CA PRO A 550 5.54 -12.67 7.01
C PRO A 550 5.12 -12.41 8.47
N TYR A 551 5.67 -11.37 9.08
CA TYR A 551 5.28 -10.91 10.41
C TYR A 551 4.56 -9.57 10.33
N ASP A 552 3.31 -9.54 10.78
CA ASP A 552 2.49 -8.33 10.77
C ASP A 552 2.84 -7.41 11.96
N TRP A 553 3.79 -6.52 11.71
CA TRP A 553 4.16 -5.49 12.66
C TRP A 553 3.08 -4.40 12.81
N ASN A 554 2.88 -3.96 14.06
CA ASN A 554 2.15 -2.71 14.33
C ASN A 554 3.10 -1.50 14.19
N GLY A 555 2.62 -0.41 13.59
CA GLY A 555 3.41 0.80 13.33
C GLY A 555 4.06 1.39 14.58
N SER A 556 3.34 1.41 15.72
CA SER A 556 3.90 1.91 16.99
C SER A 556 5.04 1.04 17.53
N ARG A 557 4.98 -0.28 17.33
CA ARG A 557 6.05 -1.19 17.75
C ARG A 557 7.29 -1.00 16.87
N LEU A 558 7.11 -0.85 15.55
CA LEU A 558 8.21 -0.53 14.63
C LEU A 558 8.90 0.77 15.02
N LEU A 559 8.12 1.81 15.31
CA LEU A 559 8.65 3.09 15.77
C LEU A 559 9.44 2.94 17.07
N LEU A 560 8.90 2.21 18.06
CA LEU A 560 9.61 1.96 19.33
C LEU A 560 10.97 1.30 19.10
N PHE A 561 11.03 0.21 18.32
CA PHE A 561 12.30 -0.46 18.02
C PHE A 561 13.24 0.42 17.19
N SER A 562 12.70 1.25 16.29
CA SER A 562 13.48 2.25 15.54
C SER A 562 14.13 3.27 16.48
N CYS A 563 13.41 3.74 17.50
CA CYS A 563 13.95 4.68 18.49
C CYS A 563 14.99 4.03 19.41
N ILE A 564 14.81 2.76 19.80
CA ILE A 564 15.77 2.03 20.65
C ILE A 564 17.16 1.96 20.00
N ARG A 565 17.25 2.02 18.67
CA ARG A 565 18.54 2.08 17.94
C ARG A 565 19.44 3.24 18.37
N VAL A 566 18.90 4.28 19.03
CA VAL A 566 19.71 5.41 19.52
C VAL A 566 20.82 4.94 20.46
N VAL A 567 20.67 3.77 21.08
CA VAL A 567 21.69 3.09 21.90
C VAL A 567 22.96 2.80 21.11
N PHE A 568 22.93 2.65 19.78
CA PHE A 568 24.15 2.48 18.99
C PHE A 568 25.07 3.70 19.06
N ILE A 569 24.53 4.91 19.23
CA ILE A 569 25.35 6.14 19.31
C ILE A 569 26.36 6.08 20.47
N PRO A 570 25.94 5.92 21.75
CA PRO A 570 26.90 5.81 22.84
C PRO A 570 27.81 4.58 22.72
N LEU A 571 27.33 3.46 22.17
CA LEU A 571 28.16 2.26 21.97
C LEU A 571 29.34 2.51 21.02
N PHE A 572 29.10 3.17 19.87
CA PHE A 572 30.17 3.54 18.95
C PHE A 572 31.07 4.65 19.51
N VAL A 573 30.52 5.61 20.25
CA VAL A 573 31.33 6.63 20.93
C VAL A 573 32.27 6.00 21.95
N MET A 574 31.86 4.96 22.68
CA MET A 574 32.73 4.21 23.62
C MET A 574 33.88 3.45 22.93
N CYS A 575 33.76 3.16 21.63
CA CYS A 575 34.85 2.60 20.82
C CYS A 575 35.88 3.65 20.39
N ILE A 576 35.58 4.94 20.55
CA ILE A 576 36.42 6.06 20.11
C ILE A 576 36.99 6.83 21.31
N TYR A 577 36.16 7.11 22.32
CA TYR A 577 36.48 7.97 23.46
C TYR A 577 36.75 7.16 24.76
N PRO A 578 37.67 7.60 25.64
CA PRO A 578 38.59 8.74 25.54
C PRO A 578 39.77 8.50 24.60
N SER A 579 40.16 9.56 23.86
CA SER A 579 41.26 9.56 22.89
C SER A 579 42.56 9.05 23.52
N GLY A 580 42.98 7.84 23.14
CA GLY A 580 44.20 7.18 23.62
C GLY A 580 43.97 5.85 24.34
N LYS A 581 42.85 5.68 25.06
CA LYS A 581 42.38 4.41 25.64
C LYS A 581 40.85 4.34 25.55
N PRO A 582 40.30 3.92 24.41
CA PRO A 582 38.86 3.69 24.28
C PRO A 582 38.36 2.76 25.38
N ALA A 583 37.12 2.97 25.87
CA ALA A 583 36.52 2.07 26.85
C ALA A 583 36.40 0.63 26.31
N LEU A 584 36.17 0.50 25.00
CA LEU A 584 36.12 -0.76 24.27
C LEU A 584 37.30 -0.84 23.29
N THR A 585 38.42 -1.39 23.74
CA THR A 585 39.68 -1.41 22.97
C THR A 585 39.77 -2.52 21.91
N HIS A 586 39.05 -3.63 22.09
CA HIS A 586 39.16 -4.78 21.20
C HIS A 586 38.46 -4.52 19.85
N PRO A 587 39.11 -4.80 18.71
CA PRO A 587 38.55 -4.50 17.38
C PRO A 587 37.26 -5.29 17.06
N ALA A 588 36.93 -6.33 17.83
CA ALA A 588 35.67 -7.06 17.65
C ALA A 588 34.43 -6.24 18.04
N TRP A 589 34.53 -5.31 19.00
CA TRP A 589 33.38 -4.51 19.44
C TRP A 589 32.75 -3.67 18.32
N PRO A 590 33.49 -2.83 17.59
CA PRO A 590 32.91 -2.08 16.48
C PRO A 590 32.36 -3.00 15.38
N CYS A 591 33.00 -4.15 15.11
CA CYS A 591 32.47 -5.14 14.17
C CYS A 591 31.13 -5.73 14.62
N VAL A 592 30.98 -6.07 15.90
CA VAL A 592 29.73 -6.60 16.47
C VAL A 592 28.63 -5.54 16.45
N PHE A 593 28.94 -4.29 16.83
CA PHE A 593 27.96 -3.21 16.78
C PHE A 593 27.53 -2.89 15.36
N SER A 594 28.46 -2.89 14.40
CA SER A 594 28.15 -2.70 12.98
C SER A 594 27.30 -3.82 12.40
N LEU A 595 27.58 -5.08 12.77
CA LEU A 595 26.74 -6.25 12.43
C LEU A 595 25.30 -6.09 12.93
N LEU A 596 25.12 -5.72 14.21
CA LEU A 596 23.80 -5.53 14.82
C LEU A 596 23.07 -4.31 14.23
N MET A 597 23.79 -3.23 14.00
CA MET A 597 23.26 -2.02 13.40
C MET A 597 22.82 -2.26 11.95
N GLY A 598 23.58 -3.02 11.17
CA GLY A 598 23.23 -3.39 9.79
C GLY A 598 22.03 -4.32 9.72
N ILE A 599 21.98 -5.44 10.47
CA ILE A 599 20.80 -6.32 10.50
C ILE A 599 19.54 -5.54 10.87
N SER A 600 19.62 -4.75 11.94
CA SER A 600 18.49 -3.93 12.37
C SER A 600 18.14 -2.88 11.31
N ASN A 601 19.11 -2.29 10.60
CA ASN A 601 18.89 -1.28 9.55
C ASN A 601 18.13 -1.88 8.38
N GLY A 602 18.58 -3.03 7.90
CA GLY A 602 17.92 -3.74 6.82
C GLY A 602 16.49 -4.11 7.19
N TYR A 603 16.28 -4.60 8.41
CA TYR A 603 14.96 -5.04 8.87
C TYR A 603 14.00 -3.87 9.13
N PHE A 604 14.34 -2.96 10.06
CA PHE A 604 13.47 -1.85 10.45
C PHE A 604 13.44 -0.71 9.43
N GLY A 605 14.42 -0.64 8.52
CA GLY A 605 14.37 0.22 7.34
C GLY A 605 13.41 -0.32 6.28
N SER A 606 13.28 -1.64 6.15
CA SER A 606 12.47 -2.24 5.09
C SER A 606 11.02 -2.50 5.44
N VAL A 607 10.75 -3.06 6.61
CA VAL A 607 9.39 -3.44 7.02
C VAL A 607 8.39 -2.26 6.94
N PRO A 608 8.70 -1.03 7.40
CA PRO A 608 7.77 0.09 7.28
C PRO A 608 7.42 0.43 5.83
N MET A 609 8.41 0.41 4.93
CA MET A 609 8.20 0.68 3.50
C MET A 609 7.32 -0.40 2.86
N ILE A 610 7.54 -1.68 3.20
CA ILE A 610 6.77 -2.82 2.70
C ILE A 610 5.31 -2.79 3.17
N LEU A 611 5.07 -2.41 4.44
CA LEU A 611 3.74 -2.46 5.03
C LEU A 611 2.89 -1.21 4.76
N ALA A 612 3.50 -0.04 4.55
CA ALA A 612 2.79 1.24 4.44
C ALA A 612 1.78 1.27 3.29
N ALA A 613 2.13 0.80 2.09
CA ALA A 613 1.22 0.78 0.94
C ALA A 613 -0.01 -0.13 1.17
N GLY A 614 0.13 -1.15 2.02
CA GLY A 614 -0.99 -2.03 2.41
C GLY A 614 -2.01 -1.38 3.35
N LYS A 615 -1.72 -0.19 3.90
CA LYS A 615 -2.61 0.53 4.85
C LYS A 615 -3.51 1.57 4.18
N VAL A 616 -3.30 1.83 2.89
CA VAL A 616 -4.07 2.81 2.11
C VAL A 616 -4.92 2.14 1.03
N SER A 617 -5.90 2.87 0.49
CA SER A 617 -6.71 2.39 -0.63
C SER A 617 -5.84 2.15 -1.88
N PRO A 618 -6.22 1.23 -2.79
CA PRO A 618 -5.45 0.91 -3.99
C PRO A 618 -5.06 2.14 -4.85
N GLU A 619 -5.94 3.13 -4.92
CA GLU A 619 -5.75 4.39 -5.64
C GLU A 619 -4.64 5.27 -5.05
N GLN A 620 -4.44 5.17 -3.73
CA GLN A 620 -3.45 5.98 -3.00
C GLN A 620 -2.12 5.25 -2.78
N ARG A 621 -1.99 3.99 -3.23
CA ARG A 621 -0.77 3.18 -3.03
C ARG A 621 0.47 3.78 -3.67
N GLU A 622 0.32 4.32 -4.88
CA GLU A 622 1.42 5.04 -5.53
C GLU A 622 1.86 6.24 -4.69
N LEU A 623 0.90 7.02 -4.19
CA LEU A 623 1.17 8.20 -3.38
C LEU A 623 1.81 7.82 -2.03
N ALA A 624 1.37 6.74 -1.40
CA ALA A 624 1.93 6.23 -0.16
C ALA A 624 3.41 5.84 -0.31
N GLY A 625 3.77 5.09 -1.36
CA GLY A 625 5.17 4.74 -1.63
C GLY A 625 6.06 5.96 -1.87
N ASN A 626 5.56 6.95 -2.63
CA ASN A 626 6.29 8.21 -2.84
C ASN A 626 6.46 8.99 -1.53
N THR A 627 5.40 9.11 -0.72
CA THR A 627 5.44 9.83 0.57
C THR A 627 6.34 9.15 1.59
N MET A 628 6.39 7.81 1.60
CA MET A 628 7.36 7.06 2.40
C MET A 628 8.81 7.37 1.98
N THR A 629 9.06 7.51 0.68
CA THR A 629 10.40 7.87 0.16
C THR A 629 10.83 9.26 0.63
N VAL A 630 9.90 10.21 0.72
CA VAL A 630 10.19 11.54 1.30
C VAL A 630 10.65 11.40 2.75
N SER A 631 9.98 10.57 3.54
CA SER A 631 10.35 10.35 4.95
C SER A 631 11.70 9.65 5.10
N TYR A 632 11.92 8.61 4.30
CA TYR A 632 13.18 7.90 4.19
C TYR A 632 14.36 8.84 3.88
N MET A 633 14.22 9.63 2.82
CA MET A 633 15.23 10.62 2.42
C MET A 633 15.46 11.68 3.49
N THR A 634 14.39 12.18 4.12
CA THR A 634 14.50 13.14 5.22
C THR A 634 15.34 12.58 6.37
N GLY A 635 15.17 11.30 6.70
CA GLY A 635 16.00 10.60 7.69
C GLY A 635 17.48 10.57 7.31
N LEU A 636 17.80 10.13 6.08
CA LEU A 636 19.17 10.12 5.56
C LEU A 636 19.80 11.52 5.64
N MET A 637 19.07 12.53 5.16
CA MET A 637 19.51 13.92 5.11
C MET A 637 19.83 14.50 6.49
N LEU A 638 18.91 14.36 7.45
CA LEU A 638 19.11 14.85 8.80
C LEU A 638 20.26 14.11 9.50
N GLY A 639 20.40 12.80 9.26
CA GLY A 639 21.48 11.99 9.85
C GLY A 639 22.85 12.45 9.34
N SER A 640 23.00 12.60 8.02
CA SER A 640 24.23 13.12 7.41
C SER A 640 24.57 14.53 7.88
N ALA A 641 23.57 15.42 8.02
CA ALA A 641 23.79 16.77 8.51
C ALA A 641 24.30 16.79 9.97
N VAL A 642 23.75 15.93 10.83
CA VAL A 642 24.20 15.78 12.22
C VAL A 642 25.61 15.18 12.28
N ALA A 643 25.89 14.13 11.50
CA ALA A 643 27.23 13.55 11.40
C ALA A 643 28.27 14.60 10.98
N TYR A 644 27.94 15.41 9.97
CA TYR A 644 28.80 16.49 9.49
C TYR A 644 29.05 17.56 10.55
N PHE A 645 27.99 18.00 11.24
CA PHE A 645 28.11 19.01 12.29
C PHE A 645 28.95 18.50 13.48
N ALA A 646 28.72 17.24 13.89
CA ALA A 646 29.51 16.59 14.94
C ALA A 646 31.00 16.52 14.56
N TYR A 647 31.31 16.13 13.31
CA TYR A 647 32.68 16.08 12.81
C TYR A 647 33.35 17.46 12.80
N SER A 648 32.64 18.50 12.32
CA SER A 648 33.14 19.88 12.31
C SER A 648 33.50 20.39 13.70
N LEU A 649 32.67 20.10 14.70
CA LEU A 649 32.94 20.46 16.09
C LEU A 649 34.21 19.77 16.65
N THR A 650 34.39 18.47 16.36
CA THR A 650 35.59 17.73 16.79
C THR A 650 36.86 18.20 16.08
N ALA A 651 36.78 18.52 14.79
CA ALA A 651 37.92 19.04 14.02
C ALA A 651 38.37 20.41 14.55
N THR A 652 37.42 21.28 14.92
CA THR A 652 37.69 22.59 15.51
C THR A 652 38.37 22.44 16.87
N HIS A 653 37.90 21.52 17.72
CA HIS A 653 38.54 21.23 19.01
C HIS A 653 39.98 20.72 18.87
N THR A 654 40.24 19.83 17.89
CA THR A 654 41.59 19.30 17.63
C THR A 654 42.54 20.39 17.10
N TYR A 655 42.02 21.36 16.35
CA TYR A 655 42.78 22.52 15.89
C TYR A 655 43.15 23.45 17.06
N PHE A 656 42.20 23.74 17.95
CA PHE A 656 42.48 24.53 19.16
C PHE A 656 43.45 23.82 20.11
N GLU A 657 43.35 22.49 20.24
CA GLU A 657 44.29 21.69 21.05
C GLU A 657 45.70 21.69 20.44
N LYS A 658 45.83 21.51 19.12
CA LYS A 658 47.12 21.59 18.41
C LYS A 658 47.74 22.98 18.53
N VAL A 659 46.94 24.05 18.35
CA VAL A 659 47.38 25.44 18.54
C VAL A 659 47.84 25.66 19.99
N ASN A 660 47.08 25.23 20.99
CA ASN A 660 47.49 25.35 22.40
C ASN A 660 48.74 24.53 22.73
N THR A 661 48.92 23.32 22.18
CA THR A 661 50.16 22.54 22.37
C THR A 661 51.37 23.17 21.66
N SER A 662 51.18 23.80 20.49
CA SER A 662 52.25 24.52 19.80
C SER A 662 52.63 25.84 20.49
N VAL A 663 51.68 26.48 21.17
CA VAL A 663 51.92 27.68 21.99
C VAL A 663 52.58 27.33 23.32
N THR A 664 52.32 26.14 23.89
CA THR A 664 52.95 25.69 25.14
C THR A 664 54.29 24.98 24.96
N SER A 665 54.62 24.47 23.77
CA SER A 665 55.96 23.94 23.46
C SER A 665 56.95 24.98 22.92
N GLY A 666 56.52 26.25 22.82
CA GLY A 666 57.30 27.37 22.30
C GLY A 666 57.80 28.37 23.37
N TYR A 667 57.69 28.03 24.66
CA TYR A 667 58.21 28.82 25.78
C TYR A 667 59.21 28.03 26.62
#